data_AF-A0A2Z3V3W1-F1
#
_entry.id   AF-A0A2Z3V3W1-F1
#
_cell.length_a   1.000
_cell.length_b   1.000
_cell.length_c   1.000
_cell.angle_alpha   90.00
_cell.angle_beta   90.00
_cell.angle_gamma   90.00
#
_symmetry.space_group_name_H-M   'P 1'
#
loop_
_entity.id
_entity.type
_entity.pdbx_description
1 polymer ?
#
loop_
_entity_poly.entity_id
_entity_poly.type
_entity_poly.pdbx_seq_one_letter_code
_entity_poly.pdbx_strand_id
1 'polypeptide(L)'
;MHGTSRDGPDTALVVAAREGNQRALDILVADSLPLVYNIVGRALNGHTDVDDVVQETLLKVVRSLPDLRAPESYRSWLVAIAVRQVRDHEQDRRTTQNRRADLDTATEMPDPASDFAAVTILRLGLTEQRREVAEATRWLDGDDQALLALWWLEETGELGRADLAGALGLSGRHAAVRVQRMKDQVQTARTVVRALHADSECFELRALTENWNGVPSPLWRKRFARHLRGCSVCGRRTAGLLPIDRLLSGLPLLPLPLGFVLDHFQAVPATTDAAWHLASHTLPGQSGAPTGAPTLSPPEPSGLLSSLSPGTVAGSAAAGVAAIVVGVLVTGHLITPPPVSVAEPGVTPRTVSTAPPSRPPLARVTPRHSPSPTRSPSPTPSLTAPSRKKTSAAPKPAPAAPVVATSAKKGVSVWKMSGLSSALAKSGASWYYTWDTHHDGITVPKEIEFVPMVWGSGSVKTEKLAQAKSAGPYLLSFNEPDMPAQANMPVEQALSLWPQLLETGQKIGSPAVAFDADKPDGWLGRFMSGAEQRNYRVDFIVLHWYGHDFRTAAAVGQLRSYIQAVHERYRKPIWLTEYALTDFSNGTRYPSDAQQAAFLTASTKMLASLPYVQRYAWFGLPASDTEPSSGLFHGNGDATLTGRAFQAAR
;
A
#
# COMPACT_ATOMS: atom_id res chain seq x y z
N MET A 1 9.74 -19.12 -5.25
CA MET A 1 8.43 -19.09 -4.57
C MET A 1 7.72 -20.39 -4.87
N HIS A 2 7.41 -21.19 -3.85
CA HIS A 2 6.27 -22.10 -3.97
C HIS A 2 5.03 -21.26 -3.67
N GLY A 3 4.04 -21.27 -4.55
CA GLY A 3 2.72 -20.71 -4.20
C GLY A 3 2.09 -21.64 -3.17
N THR A 4 1.52 -21.09 -2.11
CA THR A 4 0.74 -21.86 -1.14
C THR A 4 -0.46 -22.49 -1.87
N SER A 5 -0.40 -23.80 -2.10
CA SER A 5 -1.51 -24.50 -2.73
C SER A 5 -2.73 -24.48 -1.81
N ARG A 6 -3.89 -24.74 -2.41
CA ARG A 6 -5.18 -24.93 -1.74
C ARG A 6 -5.14 -26.03 -0.66
N ASP A 7 -4.12 -26.88 -0.72
CA ASP A 7 -3.88 -28.05 0.11
C ASP A 7 -3.01 -27.76 1.36
N GLY A 8 -2.45 -26.55 1.49
CA GLY A 8 -1.61 -26.15 2.62
C GLY A 8 -0.12 -26.45 2.47
N PRO A 9 0.67 -26.40 3.56
CA PRO A 9 2.10 -26.75 3.56
C PRO A 9 2.30 -28.26 3.39
N ASP A 10 3.46 -28.65 2.84
CA ASP A 10 3.81 -30.06 2.63
C ASP A 10 3.75 -30.85 3.95
N THR A 11 3.04 -31.99 3.93
CA THR A 11 2.94 -32.90 5.07
C THR A 11 4.33 -33.39 5.54
N ALA A 12 5.29 -33.54 4.63
CA ALA A 12 6.68 -33.88 5.00
C ALA A 12 7.38 -32.75 5.77
N LEU A 13 7.10 -31.48 5.45
CA LEU A 13 7.61 -30.32 6.19
C LEU A 13 7.01 -30.28 7.60
N VAL A 14 5.70 -30.52 7.73
CA VAL A 14 5.00 -30.57 9.03
C VAL A 14 5.55 -31.71 9.91
N VAL A 15 5.78 -32.89 9.34
CA VAL A 15 6.39 -34.04 10.05
C VAL A 15 7.80 -33.70 10.52
N ALA A 16 8.66 -33.14 9.65
CA ALA A 16 10.02 -32.76 10.02
C ALA A 16 10.06 -31.68 11.11
N ALA A 17 9.18 -30.68 11.05
CA ALA A 17 9.07 -29.64 12.08
C ALA A 17 8.59 -30.21 13.42
N ARG A 18 7.61 -31.13 13.41
CA ARG A 18 7.14 -31.85 14.60
C ARG A 18 8.22 -32.74 15.23
N GLU A 19 9.12 -33.29 14.41
CA GLU A 19 10.26 -34.11 14.83
C GLU A 19 11.48 -33.28 15.28
N GLY A 20 11.33 -31.96 15.44
CA GLY A 20 12.35 -31.07 16.01
C GLY A 20 13.37 -30.52 15.02
N ASN A 21 13.14 -30.66 13.70
CA ASN A 21 13.98 -30.00 12.70
C ASN A 21 13.70 -28.49 12.70
N GLN A 22 14.56 -27.72 13.39
CA GLN A 22 14.43 -26.26 13.52
C GLN A 22 14.22 -25.56 12.16
N ARG A 23 14.96 -25.95 11.12
CA ARG A 23 14.82 -25.33 9.79
C ARG A 23 13.46 -25.63 9.14
N ALA A 24 12.88 -26.79 9.40
CA ALA A 24 11.52 -27.09 8.95
C ALA A 24 10.48 -26.27 9.74
N LEU A 25 10.69 -26.10 11.04
CA LEU A 25 9.85 -25.28 11.92
C LEU A 25 9.88 -23.79 11.51
N ASP A 26 11.07 -23.23 11.25
CA ASP A 26 11.23 -21.83 10.84
C ASP A 26 10.45 -21.52 9.55
N ILE A 27 10.56 -22.42 8.54
CA ILE A 27 9.82 -22.31 7.28
C ILE A 27 8.31 -22.45 7.53
N LEU A 28 7.89 -23.46 8.31
CA LEU A 28 6.48 -23.72 8.59
C LEU A 28 5.80 -22.56 9.33
N VAL A 29 6.50 -21.89 10.26
CA VAL A 29 6.02 -20.69 10.96
C VAL A 29 5.97 -19.48 10.02
N ALA A 30 7.00 -19.28 9.18
CA ALA A 30 7.03 -18.18 8.21
C ALA A 30 5.90 -18.30 7.16
N ASP A 31 5.64 -19.50 6.64
CA ASP A 31 4.54 -19.77 5.70
C ASP A 31 3.15 -19.67 6.37
N SER A 32 3.07 -19.86 7.70
CA SER A 32 1.83 -19.74 8.49
C SER A 32 1.47 -18.28 8.83
N LEU A 33 2.46 -17.41 9.00
CA LEU A 33 2.28 -16.01 9.42
C LEU A 33 1.29 -15.20 8.55
N PRO A 34 1.36 -15.20 7.20
CA PRO A 34 0.42 -14.45 6.36
C PRO A 34 -1.06 -14.83 6.57
N LEU A 35 -1.31 -16.11 6.83
CA LEU A 35 -2.65 -16.65 7.10
C LEU A 35 -3.13 -16.24 8.50
N VAL A 36 -2.31 -16.46 9.54
CA VAL A 36 -2.64 -16.08 10.92
C VAL A 36 -2.90 -14.57 11.02
N TYR A 37 -2.05 -13.74 10.43
CA TYR A 37 -2.21 -12.30 10.42
C TYR A 37 -3.51 -11.87 9.70
N ASN A 38 -3.85 -12.48 8.56
CA ASN A 38 -5.12 -12.19 7.89
C ASN A 38 -6.34 -12.64 8.71
N ILE A 39 -6.27 -13.73 9.49
CA ILE A 39 -7.36 -14.16 10.37
C ILE A 39 -7.53 -13.18 11.53
N VAL A 40 -6.47 -12.95 12.30
CA VAL A 40 -6.49 -12.13 13.51
C VAL A 40 -6.80 -10.66 13.18
N GLY A 41 -6.10 -10.07 12.20
CA GLY A 41 -6.29 -8.68 11.80
C GLY A 41 -7.72 -8.38 11.28
N ARG A 42 -8.33 -9.31 10.55
CA ARG A 42 -9.74 -9.20 10.12
C ARG A 42 -10.71 -9.38 11.28
N ALA A 43 -10.49 -10.37 12.14
CA ALA A 43 -11.43 -10.73 13.20
C ALA A 43 -11.45 -9.71 14.35
N LEU A 44 -10.30 -9.12 14.70
CA LEU A 44 -10.21 -8.01 15.65
C LEU A 44 -10.47 -6.63 15.01
N ASN A 45 -10.82 -6.60 13.71
CA ASN A 45 -10.99 -5.38 12.90
C ASN A 45 -9.86 -4.35 13.11
N GLY A 46 -8.60 -4.80 13.18
CA GLY A 46 -7.46 -3.90 13.36
C GLY A 46 -7.38 -3.20 14.72
N HIS A 47 -7.58 -3.92 15.82
CA HIS A 47 -7.17 -3.45 17.15
C HIS A 47 -5.63 -3.31 17.21
N THR A 48 -5.12 -2.55 18.19
CA THR A 48 -3.69 -2.50 18.53
C THR A 48 -3.12 -3.90 18.85
N ASP A 49 -3.95 -4.73 19.46
CA ASP A 49 -3.63 -6.03 20.05
C ASP A 49 -3.55 -7.15 19.00
N VAL A 50 -3.67 -6.80 17.70
CA VAL A 50 -3.51 -7.75 16.58
C VAL A 50 -2.13 -8.38 16.58
N ASP A 51 -1.08 -7.58 16.81
CA ASP A 51 0.29 -8.08 16.78
C ASP A 51 0.57 -9.05 17.93
N ASP A 52 0.12 -8.72 19.15
CA ASP A 52 0.18 -9.58 20.33
C ASP A 52 -0.56 -10.91 20.10
N VAL A 53 -1.81 -10.86 19.61
CA VAL A 53 -2.62 -12.07 19.38
C VAL A 53 -2.07 -12.94 18.23
N VAL A 54 -1.42 -12.34 17.23
CA VAL A 54 -0.64 -13.10 16.21
C VAL A 54 0.57 -13.77 16.86
N GLN A 55 1.34 -13.06 17.70
CA GLN A 55 2.50 -13.60 18.40
C GLN A 55 2.11 -14.76 19.34
N GLU A 56 1.08 -14.58 20.17
CA GLU A 56 0.55 -15.64 21.04
C GLU A 56 0.08 -16.85 20.23
N THR A 57 -0.63 -16.63 19.12
CA THR A 57 -1.07 -17.70 18.21
C THR A 57 0.12 -18.50 17.68
N LEU A 58 1.17 -17.85 17.20
CA LEU A 58 2.36 -18.54 16.66
C LEU A 58 3.16 -19.24 17.76
N LEU A 59 3.31 -18.64 18.95
CA LEU A 59 3.92 -19.30 20.11
C LEU A 59 3.13 -20.55 20.54
N LYS A 60 1.80 -20.51 20.47
CA LYS A 60 0.92 -21.64 20.80
C LYS A 60 0.97 -22.74 19.74
N VAL A 61 1.09 -22.37 18.47
CA VAL A 61 1.37 -23.29 17.35
C VAL A 61 2.70 -24.01 17.57
N VAL A 62 3.80 -23.29 17.85
CA VAL A 62 5.12 -23.92 18.11
C VAL A 62 5.05 -24.86 19.32
N ARG A 63 4.42 -24.44 20.42
CA ARG A 63 4.31 -25.25 21.65
C ARG A 63 3.45 -26.51 21.49
N SER A 64 2.40 -26.47 20.68
CA SER A 64 1.46 -27.60 20.51
C SER A 64 1.66 -28.41 19.21
N LEU A 65 2.62 -28.05 18.36
CA LEU A 65 2.97 -28.81 17.16
C LEU A 65 3.36 -30.29 17.46
N PRO A 66 4.10 -30.62 18.55
CA PRO A 66 4.39 -32.01 18.91
C PRO A 66 3.13 -32.88 19.11
N ASP A 67 2.03 -32.28 19.60
CA ASP A 67 0.75 -32.97 19.84
C ASP A 67 -0.08 -33.21 18.57
N LEU A 68 0.38 -32.73 17.39
CA LEU A 68 -0.35 -32.83 16.14
C LEU A 68 -0.38 -34.28 15.62
N ARG A 69 -1.47 -34.96 15.93
CA ARG A 69 -1.76 -36.36 15.57
C ARG A 69 -1.85 -36.60 14.06
N ALA A 70 -2.36 -35.62 13.31
CA ALA A 70 -2.66 -35.67 11.89
C ALA A 70 -1.95 -34.50 11.17
N PRO A 71 -0.69 -34.66 10.73
CA PRO A 71 0.08 -33.62 10.06
C PRO A 71 -0.61 -33.03 8.82
N GLU A 72 -1.38 -33.84 8.11
CA GLU A 72 -2.22 -33.44 6.97
C GLU A 72 -3.35 -32.48 7.35
N SER A 73 -3.74 -32.43 8.64
CA SER A 73 -4.73 -31.51 9.18
C SER A 73 -4.13 -30.18 9.68
N TYR A 74 -2.83 -29.91 9.43
CA TYR A 74 -2.13 -28.73 9.96
C TYR A 74 -2.85 -27.41 9.66
N ARG A 75 -3.33 -27.18 8.43
CA ARG A 75 -4.02 -25.92 8.06
C ARG A 75 -5.31 -25.74 8.87
N SER A 76 -6.17 -26.76 8.93
CA SER A 76 -7.38 -26.76 9.75
C SER A 76 -7.08 -26.52 11.25
N TRP A 77 -6.01 -27.12 11.77
CA TRP A 77 -5.60 -27.00 13.18
C TRP A 77 -5.01 -25.62 13.52
N LEU A 78 -4.14 -25.08 12.68
CA LEU A 78 -3.59 -23.72 12.76
C LEU A 78 -4.72 -22.68 12.83
N VAL A 79 -5.69 -22.80 11.92
CA VAL A 79 -6.85 -21.91 11.86
C VAL A 79 -7.74 -22.09 13.10
N ALA A 80 -7.87 -23.29 13.65
CA ALA A 80 -8.58 -23.54 14.92
C ALA A 80 -7.90 -22.83 16.12
N ILE A 81 -6.57 -22.78 16.16
CA ILE A 81 -5.82 -22.07 17.21
C ILE A 81 -6.02 -20.55 17.05
N ALA A 82 -5.87 -19.98 15.85
CA ALA A 82 -6.07 -18.56 15.61
C ALA A 82 -7.48 -18.09 16.00
N VAL A 83 -8.51 -18.82 15.57
CA VAL A 83 -9.92 -18.53 15.90
C VAL A 83 -10.19 -18.67 17.41
N ARG A 84 -9.50 -19.59 18.09
CA ARG A 84 -9.57 -19.71 19.54
C ARG A 84 -8.92 -18.52 20.24
N GLN A 85 -7.73 -18.08 19.82
CA GLN A 85 -7.03 -16.97 20.47
C GLN A 85 -7.76 -15.64 20.30
N VAL A 86 -8.38 -15.38 19.15
CA VAL A 86 -9.30 -14.24 18.98
C VAL A 86 -10.45 -14.28 20.00
N ARG A 87 -11.07 -15.45 20.23
CA ARG A 87 -12.16 -15.62 21.20
C ARG A 87 -11.70 -15.48 22.66
N ASP A 88 -10.57 -16.10 23.00
CA ASP A 88 -9.98 -16.04 24.34
C ASP A 88 -9.69 -14.56 24.69
N HIS A 89 -9.01 -13.85 23.79
CA HIS A 89 -8.72 -12.42 23.90
C HIS A 89 -9.99 -11.55 24.01
N GLU A 90 -10.99 -11.76 23.15
CA GLU A 90 -12.28 -11.06 23.26
C GLU A 90 -12.95 -11.24 24.63
N GLN A 91 -12.90 -12.47 25.16
CA GLN A 91 -13.53 -12.82 26.43
C GLN A 91 -12.81 -12.15 27.61
N ASP A 92 -11.48 -12.13 27.61
CA ASP A 92 -10.69 -11.50 28.65
C ASP A 92 -10.77 -9.97 28.58
N ARG A 93 -10.84 -9.39 27.37
CA ARG A 93 -11.08 -7.95 27.18
C ARG A 93 -12.46 -7.54 27.70
N ARG A 94 -13.51 -8.31 27.41
CA ARG A 94 -14.88 -8.08 27.97
C ARG A 94 -14.91 -8.24 29.49
N THR A 95 -14.23 -9.26 30.03
CA THR A 95 -14.12 -9.48 31.49
C THR A 95 -13.39 -8.34 32.19
N THR A 96 -12.32 -7.85 31.57
CA THR A 96 -11.53 -6.72 32.08
C THR A 96 -12.29 -5.40 31.98
N GLN A 97 -13.01 -5.15 30.88
CA GLN A 97 -13.85 -3.96 30.73
C GLN A 97 -15.01 -3.94 31.74
N ASN A 98 -15.63 -5.09 32.00
CA ASN A 98 -16.66 -5.22 33.04
C ASN A 98 -16.12 -5.03 34.47
N ARG A 99 -14.81 -5.26 34.71
CA ARG A 99 -14.14 -4.92 35.99
C ARG A 99 -13.67 -3.47 36.06
N ARG A 100 -13.24 -2.88 34.94
CA ARG A 100 -12.85 -1.47 34.86
C ARG A 100 -14.04 -0.52 34.97
N ALA A 101 -15.27 -0.98 34.69
CA ALA A 101 -16.50 -0.16 34.81
C ALA A 101 -16.82 0.33 36.24
N ASP A 102 -16.12 -0.16 37.28
CA ASP A 102 -16.22 0.31 38.68
C ASP A 102 -15.26 1.48 39.01
N LEU A 103 -14.36 1.88 38.10
CA LEU A 103 -13.42 2.99 38.28
C LEU A 103 -13.28 3.84 37.01
N ASP A 104 -13.13 5.17 37.17
CA ASP A 104 -13.24 6.15 36.07
C ASP A 104 -12.41 5.77 34.83
N THR A 105 -13.12 5.52 33.72
CA THR A 105 -12.54 4.88 32.54
C THR A 105 -12.00 5.91 31.56
N ALA A 106 -10.67 5.98 31.41
CA ALA A 106 -10.06 6.61 30.25
C ALA A 106 -10.38 5.76 29.00
N THR A 107 -11.05 6.37 28.00
CA THR A 107 -11.45 5.66 26.78
C THR A 107 -10.25 5.40 25.88
N GLU A 108 -9.75 4.16 25.90
CA GLU A 108 -8.87 3.59 24.87
C GLU A 108 -9.62 3.61 23.52
N MET A 109 -9.40 4.66 22.70
CA MET A 109 -9.90 4.73 21.33
C MET A 109 -9.00 3.88 20.41
N PRO A 110 -9.56 2.93 19.62
CA PRO A 110 -8.76 2.16 18.66
C PRO A 110 -8.09 3.04 17.61
N ASP A 111 -6.87 2.68 17.21
CA ASP A 111 -6.12 3.38 16.16
C ASP A 111 -6.77 3.16 14.78
N PRO A 112 -7.18 4.23 14.06
CA PRO A 112 -7.69 4.11 12.70
C PRO A 112 -6.66 3.60 11.67
N ALA A 113 -5.35 3.69 11.97
CA ALA A 113 -4.30 3.21 11.07
C ALA A 113 -4.22 1.67 11.02
N SER A 114 -4.61 0.98 12.09
CA SER A 114 -4.69 -0.49 12.12
C SER A 114 -6.04 -1.02 11.62
N ASP A 115 -7.14 -0.25 11.69
CA ASP A 115 -8.51 -0.66 11.33
C ASP A 115 -8.58 -1.36 9.96
N PHE A 116 -8.73 -2.68 9.99
CA PHE A 116 -8.65 -3.52 8.80
C PHE A 116 -9.78 -3.23 7.80
N ALA A 117 -10.96 -2.83 8.28
CA ALA A 117 -12.07 -2.41 7.41
C ALA A 117 -11.79 -1.05 6.77
N ALA A 118 -11.23 -0.09 7.52
CA ALA A 118 -10.77 1.19 6.96
C ALA A 118 -9.68 0.99 5.90
N VAL A 119 -8.64 0.21 6.21
CA VAL A 119 -7.55 -0.13 5.28
C VAL A 119 -8.09 -0.84 4.02
N THR A 120 -9.14 -1.68 4.15
CA THR A 120 -9.83 -2.29 3.01
C THR A 120 -10.62 -1.26 2.19
N ILE A 121 -11.29 -0.28 2.82
CA ILE A 121 -11.97 0.82 2.12
C ILE A 121 -10.98 1.67 1.31
N LEU A 122 -9.84 1.99 1.92
CA LEU A 122 -8.83 2.91 1.41
C LEU A 122 -8.01 2.31 0.25
N ARG A 123 -7.49 1.09 0.41
CA ARG A 123 -6.62 0.45 -0.60
C ARG A 123 -7.34 0.02 -1.90
N LEU A 124 -8.68 -0.01 -1.90
CA LEU A 124 -9.47 -0.66 -2.95
C LEU A 124 -10.48 0.25 -3.66
N GLY A 125 -10.47 1.57 -3.39
CA GLY A 125 -11.35 2.55 -4.06
C GLY A 125 -12.82 2.16 -3.98
N LEU A 126 -13.27 1.71 -2.81
CA LEU A 126 -14.56 1.06 -2.68
C LEU A 126 -15.73 2.02 -2.99
N THR A 127 -16.63 1.60 -3.89
CA THR A 127 -17.91 2.30 -4.12
C THR A 127 -18.70 2.44 -2.82
N GLU A 128 -19.63 3.41 -2.74
CA GLU A 128 -20.49 3.63 -1.56
C GLU A 128 -21.01 2.30 -0.96
N GLN A 129 -21.61 1.45 -1.79
CA GLN A 129 -22.13 0.15 -1.36
C GLN A 129 -21.06 -0.82 -0.80
N ARG A 130 -19.82 -0.76 -1.31
CA ARG A 130 -18.69 -1.56 -0.80
C ARG A 130 -18.13 -0.97 0.50
N ARG A 131 -18.08 0.36 0.63
CA ARG A 131 -17.74 1.06 1.89
C ARG A 131 -18.71 0.69 3.00
N GLU A 132 -20.02 0.69 2.72
CA GLU A 132 -21.04 0.25 3.69
C GLU A 132 -20.83 -1.20 4.15
N VAL A 133 -20.40 -2.12 3.27
CA VAL A 133 -20.12 -3.52 3.68
C VAL A 133 -18.97 -3.58 4.68
N ALA A 134 -17.89 -2.84 4.41
CA ALA A 134 -16.74 -2.78 5.30
C ALA A 134 -17.10 -2.11 6.64
N GLU A 135 -17.91 -1.04 6.65
CA GLU A 135 -18.38 -0.44 7.90
C GLU A 135 -19.38 -1.34 8.66
N ALA A 136 -20.16 -2.16 7.94
CA ALA A 136 -21.11 -3.10 8.53
C ALA A 136 -20.45 -4.27 9.30
N THR A 137 -19.18 -4.61 9.02
CA THR A 137 -18.45 -5.66 9.76
C THR A 137 -18.30 -5.31 11.25
N ARG A 138 -18.13 -4.03 11.57
CA ARG A 138 -17.96 -3.52 12.94
C ARG A 138 -19.21 -3.70 13.81
N TRP A 139 -20.38 -3.96 13.21
CA TRP A 139 -21.65 -4.19 13.92
C TRP A 139 -21.90 -5.65 14.26
N LEU A 140 -21.09 -6.59 13.77
CA LEU A 140 -21.15 -8.01 14.11
C LEU A 140 -20.80 -8.25 15.59
N ASP A 141 -21.01 -9.47 16.05
CA ASP A 141 -20.34 -9.99 17.25
C ASP A 141 -19.05 -10.70 16.83
N GLY A 142 -18.03 -10.76 17.69
CA GLY A 142 -16.72 -11.30 17.31
C GLY A 142 -16.75 -12.78 16.86
N ASP A 143 -17.78 -13.53 17.26
CA ASP A 143 -18.00 -14.91 16.80
C ASP A 143 -18.47 -14.97 15.33
N ASP A 144 -19.21 -13.95 14.87
CA ASP A 144 -19.51 -13.70 13.45
C ASP A 144 -18.37 -12.94 12.72
N GLN A 145 -17.53 -12.13 13.40
CA GLN A 145 -16.35 -11.47 12.78
C GLN A 145 -15.23 -12.45 12.47
N ALA A 146 -14.93 -13.37 13.38
CA ALA A 146 -14.01 -14.48 13.11
C ALA A 146 -14.54 -15.35 11.95
N LEU A 147 -15.84 -15.62 11.91
CA LEU A 147 -16.47 -16.35 10.82
C LEU A 147 -16.42 -15.62 9.47
N LEU A 148 -16.59 -14.29 9.47
CA LEU A 148 -16.41 -13.43 8.30
C LEU A 148 -14.96 -13.49 7.78
N ALA A 149 -13.96 -13.48 8.68
CA ALA A 149 -12.55 -13.61 8.30
C ALA A 149 -12.25 -14.97 7.63
N LEU A 150 -12.74 -16.08 8.20
CA LEU A 150 -12.61 -17.40 7.59
C LEU A 150 -13.31 -17.50 6.23
N TRP A 151 -14.54 -16.97 6.13
CA TRP A 151 -15.31 -17.01 4.90
C TRP A 151 -14.65 -16.20 3.78
N TRP A 152 -14.03 -15.05 4.09
CA TRP A 152 -13.25 -14.29 3.10
C TRP A 152 -12.09 -15.10 2.53
N LEU A 153 -11.37 -15.83 3.39
CA LEU A 153 -10.27 -16.70 2.98
C LEU A 153 -10.76 -17.87 2.11
N GLU A 154 -11.99 -18.34 2.33
CA GLU A 154 -12.63 -19.34 1.46
C GLU A 154 -12.95 -18.79 0.07
N GLU A 155 -13.58 -17.60 -0.04
CA GLU A 155 -13.94 -16.98 -1.32
C GLU A 155 -12.70 -16.53 -2.13
N THR A 156 -11.60 -16.18 -1.45
CA THR A 156 -10.30 -15.89 -2.10
C THR A 156 -9.54 -17.16 -2.51
N GLY A 157 -10.03 -18.35 -2.13
CA GLY A 157 -9.43 -19.64 -2.48
C GLY A 157 -8.30 -20.11 -1.55
N GLU A 158 -7.91 -19.30 -0.58
CA GLU A 158 -6.88 -19.58 0.43
C GLU A 158 -7.30 -20.64 1.45
N LEU A 159 -8.60 -20.82 1.68
CA LEU A 159 -9.11 -21.74 2.71
C LEU A 159 -10.12 -22.74 2.11
N GLY A 160 -10.03 -24.01 2.51
CA GLY A 160 -11.06 -24.98 2.18
C GLY A 160 -12.31 -24.80 3.04
N ARG A 161 -13.49 -25.12 2.47
CA ARG A 161 -14.73 -25.31 3.27
C ARG A 161 -14.52 -26.37 4.38
N ALA A 162 -13.63 -27.34 4.13
CA ALA A 162 -13.22 -28.34 5.11
C ALA A 162 -12.47 -27.69 6.29
N ASP A 163 -11.47 -26.85 6.04
CA ASP A 163 -10.72 -26.15 7.09
C ASP A 163 -11.61 -25.19 7.89
N LEU A 164 -12.46 -24.41 7.21
CA LEU A 164 -13.42 -23.53 7.87
C LEU A 164 -14.36 -24.32 8.79
N ALA A 165 -14.84 -25.49 8.35
CA ALA A 165 -15.69 -26.35 9.17
C ALA A 165 -14.92 -26.98 10.35
N GLY A 166 -13.71 -27.49 10.10
CA GLY A 166 -12.83 -28.09 11.10
C GLY A 166 -12.41 -27.10 12.20
N ALA A 167 -11.99 -25.90 11.82
CA ALA A 167 -11.59 -24.84 12.76
C ALA A 167 -12.73 -24.36 13.67
N LEU A 168 -13.99 -24.50 13.22
CA LEU A 168 -15.18 -24.18 14.00
C LEU A 168 -15.70 -25.39 14.81
N GLY A 169 -15.16 -26.59 14.62
CA GLY A 169 -15.68 -27.84 15.20
C GLY A 169 -17.05 -28.24 14.64
N LEU A 170 -17.34 -27.90 13.39
CA LEU A 170 -18.66 -28.07 12.75
C LEU A 170 -18.61 -29.05 11.57
N SER A 171 -19.75 -29.63 11.23
CA SER A 171 -19.93 -30.29 9.92
C SER A 171 -19.99 -29.23 8.82
N GLY A 172 -19.57 -29.56 7.59
CA GLY A 172 -19.63 -28.64 6.46
C GLY A 172 -21.02 -28.05 6.20
N ARG A 173 -22.09 -28.82 6.45
CA ARG A 173 -23.48 -28.35 6.38
C ARG A 173 -23.81 -27.33 7.48
N HIS A 174 -23.36 -27.55 8.71
CA HIS A 174 -23.56 -26.59 9.81
C HIS A 174 -22.72 -25.32 9.62
N ALA A 175 -21.49 -25.44 9.13
CA ALA A 175 -20.64 -24.33 8.75
C ALA A 175 -21.28 -23.47 7.64
N ALA A 176 -21.85 -24.08 6.59
CA ALA A 176 -22.58 -23.37 5.55
C ALA A 176 -23.80 -22.59 6.08
N VAL A 177 -24.61 -23.20 6.95
CA VAL A 177 -25.75 -22.51 7.61
C VAL A 177 -25.26 -21.36 8.50
N ARG A 178 -24.14 -21.52 9.20
CA ARG A 178 -23.57 -20.46 10.05
C ARG A 178 -23.05 -19.29 9.20
N VAL A 179 -22.33 -19.57 8.12
CA VAL A 179 -21.86 -18.57 7.15
C VAL A 179 -23.03 -17.79 6.57
N GLN A 180 -24.13 -18.45 6.14
CA GLN A 180 -25.29 -17.73 5.62
C GLN A 180 -25.91 -16.79 6.66
N ARG A 181 -26.07 -17.23 7.91
CA ARG A 181 -26.61 -16.37 8.98
C ARG A 181 -25.73 -15.14 9.23
N MET A 182 -24.40 -15.29 9.20
CA MET A 182 -23.45 -14.18 9.29
C MET A 182 -23.58 -13.23 8.09
N LYS A 183 -23.71 -13.75 6.86
CA LYS A 183 -24.01 -12.93 5.67
C LYS A 183 -25.30 -12.11 5.85
N ASP A 184 -26.36 -12.73 6.38
CA ASP A 184 -27.62 -12.05 6.69
C ASP A 184 -27.44 -10.97 7.79
N GLN A 185 -26.54 -11.17 8.76
CA GLN A 185 -26.19 -10.15 9.75
C GLN A 185 -25.42 -8.98 9.15
N VAL A 186 -24.46 -9.22 8.25
CA VAL A 186 -23.76 -8.15 7.52
C VAL A 186 -24.74 -7.36 6.66
N GLN A 187 -25.61 -8.05 5.90
CA GLN A 187 -26.65 -7.40 5.08
C GLN A 187 -27.59 -6.55 5.95
N THR A 188 -27.91 -6.99 7.18
CA THR A 188 -28.73 -6.25 8.16
C THR A 188 -27.97 -5.08 8.80
N ALA A 189 -26.69 -5.23 9.13
CA ALA A 189 -25.86 -4.14 9.62
C ALA A 189 -25.68 -3.04 8.56
N ARG A 190 -25.64 -3.43 7.29
CA ARG A 190 -25.47 -2.49 6.17
C ARG A 190 -26.66 -1.55 5.97
N THR A 191 -27.89 -2.00 6.20
CA THR A 191 -29.07 -1.12 6.19
C THR A 191 -29.01 -0.10 7.34
N VAL A 192 -28.46 -0.49 8.50
CA VAL A 192 -28.19 0.40 9.64
C VAL A 192 -27.12 1.43 9.30
N VAL A 193 -25.97 1.02 8.73
CA VAL A 193 -24.90 1.95 8.29
C VAL A 193 -25.44 2.99 7.31
N ARG A 194 -26.17 2.57 6.25
CA ARG A 194 -26.76 3.49 5.27
C ARG A 194 -27.77 4.45 5.91
N ALA A 195 -28.60 3.96 6.82
CA ALA A 195 -29.63 4.79 7.47
C ALA A 195 -29.05 5.81 8.48
N LEU A 196 -27.89 5.54 9.06
CA LEU A 196 -27.19 6.46 9.98
C LEU A 196 -26.36 7.52 9.23
N HIS A 197 -25.83 7.21 8.05
CA HIS A 197 -25.09 8.16 7.21
C HIS A 197 -25.96 9.08 6.34
N ALA A 198 -27.23 8.72 6.12
CA ALA A 198 -28.15 9.54 5.34
C ALA A 198 -28.82 10.62 6.22
N ASP A 199 -28.70 11.89 5.82
CA ASP A 199 -29.37 13.02 6.50
C ASP A 199 -30.87 12.76 6.70
N SER A 200 -31.25 12.50 7.95
CA SER A 200 -32.54 11.90 8.29
C SER A 200 -33.45 12.88 9.02
N GLU A 201 -34.58 13.19 8.39
CA GLU A 201 -35.71 13.91 8.97
C GLU A 201 -36.51 13.03 9.95
N CYS A 202 -36.18 11.73 10.08
CA CYS A 202 -36.91 10.83 10.97
C CYS A 202 -36.55 11.07 12.44
N PHE A 203 -37.47 11.74 13.15
CA PHE A 203 -37.36 12.04 14.58
C PHE A 203 -37.12 10.80 15.45
N GLU A 204 -37.81 9.67 15.18
CA GLU A 204 -37.59 8.42 15.92
C GLU A 204 -36.15 7.89 15.80
N LEU A 205 -35.55 7.96 14.60
CA LEU A 205 -34.17 7.51 14.41
C LEU A 205 -33.21 8.41 15.19
N ARG A 206 -33.47 9.72 15.20
CA ARG A 206 -32.69 10.72 15.95
C ARG A 206 -32.73 10.46 17.45
N ALA A 207 -33.93 10.29 18.02
CA ALA A 207 -34.13 9.93 19.43
C ALA A 207 -33.50 8.57 19.81
N LEU A 208 -33.45 7.62 18.87
CA LEU A 208 -32.72 6.36 19.07
C LEU A 208 -31.20 6.56 19.07
N THR A 209 -30.65 7.48 18.27
CA THR A 209 -29.22 7.81 18.26
C THR A 209 -28.77 8.68 19.44
N GLU A 210 -29.61 9.55 19.98
CA GLU A 210 -29.30 10.37 21.17
C GLU A 210 -28.91 9.53 22.39
N ASN A 211 -29.45 8.31 22.49
CA ASN A 211 -29.19 7.37 23.57
C ASN A 211 -28.06 6.36 23.24
N TRP A 212 -27.34 6.56 22.13
CA TRP A 212 -26.28 5.66 21.65
C TRP A 212 -24.92 6.35 21.74
N ASN A 213 -23.96 5.68 22.39
CA ASN A 213 -22.59 6.14 22.59
C ASN A 213 -21.70 6.10 21.32
N GLY A 214 -22.30 6.04 20.13
CA GLY A 214 -21.58 5.94 18.84
C GLY A 214 -20.86 4.61 18.57
N VAL A 215 -20.78 3.69 19.53
CA VAL A 215 -20.04 2.41 19.38
C VAL A 215 -20.93 1.34 18.73
N PRO A 216 -20.58 0.81 17.54
CA PRO A 216 -21.31 -0.29 16.90
C PRO A 216 -21.41 -1.52 17.82
N SER A 217 -22.58 -2.17 17.84
CA SER A 217 -22.74 -3.43 18.59
C SER A 217 -23.92 -4.28 18.11
N PRO A 218 -23.94 -5.60 18.41
CA PRO A 218 -25.07 -6.49 18.10
C PRO A 218 -26.40 -6.07 18.73
N LEU A 219 -26.37 -5.38 19.88
CA LEU A 219 -27.57 -4.88 20.55
C LEU A 219 -28.14 -3.67 19.80
N TRP A 220 -27.28 -2.71 19.43
CA TRP A 220 -27.69 -1.55 18.66
C TRP A 220 -28.06 -1.91 17.21
N ARG A 221 -27.35 -2.86 16.58
CA ARG A 221 -27.72 -3.52 15.31
C ARG A 221 -29.18 -3.97 15.34
N LYS A 222 -29.59 -4.70 16.39
CA LYS A 222 -30.96 -5.19 16.58
C LYS A 222 -31.98 -4.09 16.88
N ARG A 223 -31.59 -3.01 17.60
CA ARG A 223 -32.46 -1.85 17.87
C ARG A 223 -32.75 -1.05 16.58
N PHE A 224 -31.72 -0.61 15.87
CA PHE A 224 -31.88 0.15 14.64
C PHE A 224 -32.59 -0.69 13.56
N ALA A 225 -32.19 -1.94 13.32
CA ALA A 225 -32.86 -2.82 12.35
C ALA A 225 -34.31 -3.19 12.74
N ARG A 226 -34.78 -2.93 13.96
CA ARG A 226 -36.21 -2.99 14.31
C ARG A 226 -36.94 -1.76 13.78
N HIS A 227 -36.43 -0.55 14.07
CA HIS A 227 -37.01 0.70 13.58
C HIS A 227 -37.00 0.76 12.03
N LEU A 228 -35.92 0.37 11.36
CA LEU A 228 -35.83 0.41 9.88
C LEU A 228 -36.89 -0.45 9.17
N ARG A 229 -37.42 -1.51 9.83
CA ARG A 229 -38.50 -2.34 9.30
C ARG A 229 -39.90 -1.80 9.60
N GLY A 230 -40.05 -0.96 10.63
CA GLY A 230 -41.32 -0.29 10.96
C GLY A 230 -41.50 1.07 10.30
N CYS A 231 -40.40 1.80 10.06
CA CYS A 231 -40.43 3.17 9.56
C CYS A 231 -40.45 3.23 8.03
N SER A 232 -41.54 3.77 7.46
CA SER A 232 -41.69 3.96 6.01
C SER A 232 -40.74 5.00 5.40
N VAL A 233 -40.16 5.91 6.20
CA VAL A 233 -39.15 6.88 5.74
C VAL A 233 -37.79 6.20 5.64
N CYS A 234 -37.30 5.65 6.76
CA CYS A 234 -35.97 5.05 6.82
C CYS A 234 -35.88 3.75 5.98
N GLY A 235 -36.92 2.90 6.01
CA GLY A 235 -36.96 1.66 5.24
C GLY A 235 -36.79 1.88 3.74
N ARG A 236 -37.48 2.88 3.16
CA ARG A 236 -37.36 3.21 1.72
C ARG A 236 -35.94 3.63 1.32
N ARG A 237 -35.19 4.31 2.21
CA ARG A 237 -33.79 4.71 1.96
C ARG A 237 -32.81 3.52 1.94
N THR A 238 -33.21 2.35 2.46
CA THR A 238 -32.39 1.13 2.48
C THR A 238 -32.60 0.22 1.26
N ALA A 239 -33.34 0.68 0.25
CA ALA A 239 -33.50 -0.02 -1.04
C ALA A 239 -32.23 0.03 -1.92
N GLY A 240 -32.18 -0.82 -2.95
CA GLY A 240 -31.13 -0.79 -3.98
C GLY A 240 -29.78 -1.41 -3.58
N LEU A 241 -29.68 -2.06 -2.42
CA LEU A 241 -28.46 -2.75 -1.98
C LEU A 241 -28.21 -4.03 -2.80
N LEU A 242 -27.02 -4.14 -3.39
CA LEU A 242 -26.54 -5.39 -3.99
C LEU A 242 -26.23 -6.43 -2.90
N PRO A 243 -26.37 -7.74 -3.19
CA PRO A 243 -25.90 -8.82 -2.31
C PRO A 243 -24.40 -8.69 -2.04
N ILE A 244 -23.96 -8.93 -0.80
CA ILE A 244 -22.55 -8.76 -0.42
C ILE A 244 -21.59 -9.66 -1.21
N ASP A 245 -22.02 -10.83 -1.65
CA ASP A 245 -21.23 -11.77 -2.45
C ASP A 245 -20.75 -11.12 -3.77
N ARG A 246 -21.62 -10.32 -4.41
CA ARG A 246 -21.30 -9.55 -5.64
C ARG A 246 -20.49 -8.29 -5.37
N LEU A 247 -20.43 -7.83 -4.13
CA LEU A 247 -19.63 -6.67 -3.72
C LEU A 247 -18.21 -7.09 -3.32
N LEU A 248 -18.05 -8.28 -2.73
CA LEU A 248 -16.77 -8.77 -2.19
C LEU A 248 -15.98 -9.66 -3.17
N SER A 249 -16.62 -10.21 -4.21
CA SER A 249 -15.93 -10.86 -5.31
C SER A 249 -14.91 -9.90 -5.98
N GLY A 250 -13.64 -10.30 -6.02
CA GLY A 250 -12.56 -9.56 -6.68
C GLY A 250 -11.72 -8.65 -5.77
N LEU A 251 -11.64 -8.92 -4.46
CA LEU A 251 -10.81 -8.16 -3.51
C LEU A 251 -9.62 -9.02 -3.03
N PRO A 252 -8.36 -8.65 -3.31
CA PRO A 252 -7.18 -9.46 -2.98
C PRO A 252 -6.89 -9.53 -1.47
N LEU A 253 -5.95 -10.41 -1.09
CA LEU A 253 -5.35 -10.38 0.24
C LEU A 253 -4.68 -9.03 0.52
N LEU A 254 -4.66 -8.64 1.79
CA LEU A 254 -3.89 -7.50 2.26
C LEU A 254 -2.48 -7.97 2.63
N PRO A 255 -1.42 -7.34 2.09
CA PRO A 255 -0.04 -7.68 2.43
C PRO A 255 0.26 -7.32 3.88
N LEU A 256 1.12 -8.13 4.52
CA LEU A 256 1.62 -7.92 5.87
C LEU A 256 2.22 -6.51 6.04
N PRO A 257 2.06 -5.86 7.21
CA PRO A 257 2.85 -4.69 7.54
C PRO A 257 4.33 -5.09 7.65
N LEU A 258 5.21 -4.31 7.03
CA LEU A 258 6.63 -4.66 6.86
C LEU A 258 7.44 -4.72 8.17
N GLY A 259 6.89 -4.30 9.31
CA GLY A 259 7.52 -4.42 10.62
C GLY A 259 7.52 -5.86 11.18
N PHE A 260 6.49 -6.66 10.89
CA PHE A 260 6.27 -7.93 11.60
C PHE A 260 7.35 -8.99 11.31
N VAL A 261 8.03 -8.91 10.17
CA VAL A 261 8.95 -9.95 9.67
C VAL A 261 10.37 -9.82 10.26
N LEU A 262 10.75 -8.66 10.80
CA LEU A 262 12.14 -8.37 11.18
C LEU A 262 12.45 -8.47 12.68
N ASP A 263 11.52 -8.13 13.57
CA ASP A 263 11.80 -7.97 15.01
C ASP A 263 11.73 -9.31 15.79
N HIS A 264 10.85 -10.22 15.38
CA HIS A 264 10.45 -11.36 16.22
C HIS A 264 11.31 -12.63 16.12
N PHE A 265 12.22 -12.72 15.14
CA PHE A 265 13.10 -13.90 14.97
C PHE A 265 14.46 -13.80 15.68
N GLN A 266 14.71 -12.75 16.46
CA GLN A 266 15.94 -12.63 17.29
C GLN A 266 15.72 -12.97 18.78
N ALA A 267 14.49 -13.26 19.21
CA ALA A 267 14.12 -13.31 20.63
C ALA A 267 13.56 -14.68 21.09
N VAL A 268 14.33 -15.76 20.90
CA VAL A 268 14.15 -17.01 21.66
C VAL A 268 15.35 -17.18 22.60
N PRO A 269 15.19 -16.97 23.93
CA PRO A 269 16.28 -17.21 24.87
C PRO A 269 16.52 -18.71 25.01
N ALA A 270 17.70 -19.18 24.60
CA ALA A 270 18.10 -20.58 24.71
C ALA A 270 18.40 -20.96 26.17
N THR A 271 17.38 -21.41 26.91
CA THR A 271 17.51 -21.82 28.31
C THR A 271 17.63 -23.34 28.49
N THR A 272 18.82 -23.89 28.20
CA THR A 272 19.44 -25.02 28.91
C THR A 272 20.91 -25.17 28.52
N ASP A 273 21.74 -25.69 29.43
CA ASP A 273 23.20 -25.63 29.35
C ASP A 273 23.85 -26.54 28.30
N ALA A 274 24.68 -25.95 27.44
CA ALA A 274 25.92 -26.56 26.93
C ALA A 274 26.85 -25.48 26.32
N ALA A 275 27.82 -24.99 27.09
CA ALA A 275 28.80 -24.03 26.57
C ALA A 275 29.90 -24.73 25.75
N TRP A 276 30.02 -24.38 24.46
CA TRP A 276 31.25 -24.59 23.69
C TRP A 276 31.55 -23.40 22.77
N HIS A 277 32.80 -22.96 22.81
CA HIS A 277 33.31 -21.87 21.97
C HIS A 277 33.43 -22.31 20.51
N LEU A 278 33.13 -21.41 19.58
CA LEU A 278 33.83 -21.35 18.30
C LEU A 278 34.61 -20.03 18.24
N ALA A 279 35.93 -20.11 18.15
CA ALA A 279 36.80 -18.94 18.29
C ALA A 279 36.94 -18.16 16.98
N SER A 280 36.97 -16.84 17.09
CA SER A 280 37.29 -15.93 15.98
C SER A 280 38.73 -16.15 15.50
N HIS A 281 38.92 -16.51 14.23
CA HIS A 281 40.26 -16.59 13.63
C HIS A 281 40.81 -15.19 13.30
N THR A 282 41.33 -14.49 14.30
CA THR A 282 42.23 -13.34 14.12
C THR A 282 43.69 -13.77 14.23
N LEU A 283 44.52 -13.35 13.27
CA LEU A 283 45.96 -13.58 13.27
C LEU A 283 46.67 -12.61 14.25
N PRO A 284 47.47 -13.09 15.22
CA PRO A 284 48.40 -12.26 15.99
C PRO A 284 49.79 -12.25 15.35
N GLY A 285 50.53 -11.15 15.54
CA GLY A 285 51.93 -11.03 15.15
C GLY A 285 52.90 -11.70 16.13
N GLN A 286 54.18 -11.71 15.78
CA GLN A 286 55.27 -12.28 16.57
C GLN A 286 55.49 -11.53 17.90
N SER A 287 55.73 -12.26 19.00
CA SER A 287 56.77 -11.96 20.02
C SER A 287 56.77 -12.97 21.16
N GLY A 288 57.96 -13.29 21.70
CA GLY A 288 58.14 -13.86 23.04
C GLY A 288 57.97 -15.39 23.20
N ALA A 289 59.09 -16.09 23.38
CA ALA A 289 59.11 -17.41 24.04
C ALA A 289 59.21 -17.20 25.59
N PRO A 290 58.99 -18.23 26.45
CA PRO A 290 59.96 -19.33 26.58
C PRO A 290 59.41 -20.75 26.92
N THR A 291 60.22 -21.76 26.55
CA THR A 291 60.46 -23.06 27.25
C THR A 291 59.33 -23.90 27.87
N GLY A 292 59.20 -25.18 27.46
CA GLY A 292 58.57 -26.22 28.30
C GLY A 292 58.01 -27.49 27.60
N ALA A 293 58.88 -28.41 27.19
CA ALA A 293 58.54 -29.84 26.93
C ALA A 293 59.14 -30.71 28.07
N PRO A 294 58.75 -31.98 28.35
CA PRO A 294 58.32 -33.07 27.44
C PRO A 294 56.83 -33.48 27.60
N THR A 295 56.13 -34.14 26.67
CA THR A 295 56.37 -35.42 25.95
C THR A 295 56.18 -36.68 26.79
N LEU A 296 55.10 -37.45 26.54
CA LEU A 296 55.04 -38.91 26.67
C LEU A 296 53.78 -39.46 25.97
N SER A 297 53.81 -40.72 25.52
CA SER A 297 52.74 -41.45 24.81
C SER A 297 52.91 -42.96 25.09
N PRO A 298 52.10 -43.85 24.47
CA PRO A 298 50.67 -44.12 24.65
C PRO A 298 50.49 -45.43 25.48
N PRO A 299 49.34 -46.17 25.46
CA PRO A 299 49.06 -47.07 24.32
C PRO A 299 47.57 -47.31 23.94
N GLU A 300 47.39 -47.88 22.75
CA GLU A 300 46.26 -48.69 22.23
C GLU A 300 46.12 -50.05 23.00
N PRO A 301 45.17 -51.00 22.75
CA PRO A 301 44.41 -51.20 21.50
C PRO A 301 42.94 -51.70 21.56
N SER A 302 42.35 -51.86 20.36
CA SER A 302 41.16 -52.68 20.00
C SER A 302 39.79 -52.03 20.27
N GLY A 303 38.75 -52.19 19.42
CA GLY A 303 38.59 -52.94 18.15
C GLY A 303 37.10 -53.31 17.99
N LEU A 304 36.42 -53.05 16.85
CA LEU A 304 36.26 -53.96 15.70
C LEU A 304 35.35 -53.27 14.64
N LEU A 305 35.56 -53.55 13.34
CA LEU A 305 34.59 -53.55 12.19
C LEU A 305 33.66 -52.31 11.98
N SER A 306 33.28 -51.88 10.77
CA SER A 306 33.43 -52.36 9.39
C SER A 306 33.61 -51.14 8.45
N SER A 307 34.34 -51.19 7.33
CA SER A 307 33.89 -51.68 6.01
C SER A 307 32.55 -51.03 5.54
N LEU A 308 32.41 -50.41 4.36
CA LEU A 308 33.27 -50.30 3.16
C LEU A 308 33.19 -48.91 2.48
N SER A 309 34.21 -48.55 1.69
CA SER A 309 34.14 -47.53 0.63
C SER A 309 35.27 -47.76 -0.40
N PRO A 310 34.96 -47.81 -1.70
CA PRO A 310 35.73 -47.03 -2.67
C PRO A 310 34.85 -46.37 -3.75
N GLY A 311 35.29 -45.30 -4.43
CA GLY A 311 36.59 -44.64 -4.30
C GLY A 311 36.67 -43.29 -5.04
N THR A 312 37.82 -42.64 -4.87
CA THR A 312 38.10 -41.26 -5.33
C THR A 312 38.48 -41.15 -6.80
N VAL A 313 38.13 -40.01 -7.42
CA VAL A 313 39.03 -39.32 -8.36
C VAL A 313 39.19 -37.88 -7.86
N ALA A 314 40.42 -37.38 -7.79
CA ALA A 314 40.73 -36.04 -7.28
C ALA A 314 40.72 -34.97 -8.40
N GLY A 315 40.41 -33.73 -8.04
CA GLY A 315 40.39 -32.60 -8.98
C GLY A 315 40.22 -31.25 -8.26
N SER A 316 41.28 -30.77 -7.60
CA SER A 316 41.25 -29.52 -6.84
C SER A 316 41.36 -28.29 -7.75
N ALA A 317 40.31 -27.47 -7.79
CA ALA A 317 40.32 -26.10 -8.29
C ALA A 317 39.54 -25.19 -7.34
N ALA A 318 39.99 -23.95 -7.16
CA ALA A 318 39.42 -22.99 -6.21
C ALA A 318 38.64 -21.85 -6.89
N ALA A 319 37.86 -21.14 -6.09
CA ALA A 319 37.05 -19.95 -6.41
C ALA A 319 35.81 -20.18 -7.30
N GLY A 320 34.75 -19.41 -7.01
CA GLY A 320 33.51 -19.39 -7.79
C GLY A 320 32.25 -19.18 -6.94
N VAL A 321 31.79 -17.93 -6.80
CA VAL A 321 30.42 -17.66 -6.37
C VAL A 321 29.49 -18.03 -7.53
N ALA A 322 28.52 -18.90 -7.29
CA ALA A 322 27.52 -19.29 -8.29
C ALA A 322 26.11 -19.26 -7.68
N ALA A 323 25.37 -18.18 -7.94
CA ALA A 323 23.93 -18.16 -7.69
C ALA A 323 23.23 -19.09 -8.71
N ILE A 324 22.29 -19.92 -8.25
CA ILE A 324 21.58 -20.86 -9.12
C ILE A 324 20.55 -20.09 -9.96
N VAL A 325 20.90 -19.83 -11.23
CA VAL A 325 20.00 -19.26 -12.23
C VAL A 325 19.12 -20.38 -12.79
N VAL A 326 17.86 -20.44 -12.35
CA VAL A 326 16.83 -21.27 -12.99
C VAL A 326 16.16 -20.46 -14.10
N GLY A 327 16.66 -20.62 -15.34
CA GLY A 327 16.02 -20.03 -16.51
C GLY A 327 14.86 -20.89 -17.00
N VAL A 328 13.63 -20.35 -17.00
CA VAL A 328 12.45 -21.02 -17.58
C VAL A 328 12.12 -20.38 -18.93
N LEU A 329 12.32 -21.16 -20.00
CA LEU A 329 11.95 -20.79 -21.36
C LEU A 329 10.47 -21.17 -21.60
N VAL A 330 9.57 -20.20 -21.51
CA VAL A 330 8.15 -20.41 -21.85
C VAL A 330 7.93 -20.13 -23.34
N THR A 331 7.89 -21.18 -24.15
CA THR A 331 7.41 -21.11 -25.54
C THR A 331 5.91 -20.85 -25.55
N GLY A 332 5.49 -19.66 -25.99
CA GLY A 332 4.08 -19.31 -26.07
C GLY A 332 3.32 -20.16 -27.08
N HIS A 333 2.24 -20.82 -26.64
CA HIS A 333 1.18 -21.31 -27.51
C HIS A 333 -0.07 -20.45 -27.33
N LEU A 334 -0.55 -19.89 -28.44
CA LEU A 334 -1.69 -18.99 -28.49
C LEU A 334 -2.99 -19.81 -28.39
N ILE A 335 -3.75 -19.61 -27.31
CA ILE A 335 -5.14 -20.06 -27.22
C ILE A 335 -6.03 -18.83 -27.39
N THR A 336 -6.55 -18.64 -28.60
CA THR A 336 -7.52 -17.58 -28.91
C THR A 336 -8.92 -18.00 -28.45
N PRO A 337 -9.61 -17.23 -27.59
CA PRO A 337 -11.02 -17.48 -27.28
C PRO A 337 -11.92 -17.12 -28.48
N PRO A 338 -13.04 -17.84 -28.69
CA PRO A 338 -13.98 -17.53 -29.77
C PRO A 338 -14.83 -16.29 -29.45
N PRO A 339 -15.29 -15.53 -30.46
CA PRO A 339 -16.18 -14.38 -30.27
C PRO A 339 -17.61 -14.83 -29.93
N VAL A 340 -18.27 -14.11 -29.01
CA VAL A 340 -19.69 -14.28 -28.69
C VAL A 340 -20.51 -13.29 -29.51
N SER A 341 -21.30 -13.78 -30.46
CA SER A 341 -22.24 -12.96 -31.23
C SER A 341 -23.50 -12.65 -30.41
N VAL A 342 -23.81 -11.37 -30.22
CA VAL A 342 -25.10 -10.91 -29.71
C VAL A 342 -26.05 -10.72 -30.89
N ALA A 343 -27.28 -11.23 -30.78
CA ALA A 343 -28.34 -11.08 -31.79
C ALA A 343 -29.54 -10.32 -31.20
N GLU A 344 -29.95 -9.24 -31.86
CA GLU A 344 -31.17 -8.51 -31.51
C GLU A 344 -32.40 -9.08 -32.26
N PRO A 345 -33.58 -9.16 -31.61
CA PRO A 345 -34.81 -9.59 -32.26
C PRO A 345 -35.47 -8.44 -33.03
N GLY A 346 -35.59 -8.60 -34.36
CA GLY A 346 -36.22 -7.58 -35.22
C GLY A 346 -37.75 -7.59 -35.18
N VAL A 347 -38.35 -6.40 -35.33
CA VAL A 347 -39.80 -6.21 -35.56
C VAL A 347 -39.98 -5.32 -36.79
N THR A 348 -40.82 -5.74 -37.74
CA THR A 348 -41.21 -4.95 -38.92
C THR A 348 -42.69 -4.58 -38.86
N PRO A 349 -43.11 -3.51 -39.55
CA PRO A 349 -44.16 -3.75 -40.54
C PRO A 349 -44.08 -2.90 -41.83
N ARG A 350 -44.23 -3.60 -42.96
CA ARG A 350 -44.95 -3.26 -44.21
C ARG A 350 -44.67 -1.94 -44.96
N THR A 351 -44.46 -2.09 -46.27
CA THR A 351 -44.28 -1.06 -47.30
C THR A 351 -45.58 -0.55 -47.93
N VAL A 352 -45.52 0.63 -48.55
CA VAL A 352 -46.34 1.05 -49.71
C VAL A 352 -45.40 1.73 -50.72
N SER A 353 -45.67 1.63 -52.03
CA SER A 353 -44.77 2.09 -53.11
C SER A 353 -45.54 2.59 -54.34
N THR A 354 -45.10 3.69 -54.95
CA THR A 354 -45.48 4.17 -56.29
C THR A 354 -44.34 4.94 -56.96
N ALA A 355 -44.28 4.89 -58.29
CA ALA A 355 -43.31 5.52 -59.22
C ALA A 355 -44.03 5.66 -60.60
N PRO A 356 -43.42 5.97 -61.79
CA PRO A 356 -42.04 6.36 -62.17
C PRO A 356 -42.08 7.64 -63.09
N PRO A 357 -41.43 7.77 -64.28
CA PRO A 357 -40.11 7.35 -64.83
C PRO A 357 -39.27 8.49 -65.49
N SER A 358 -38.00 8.22 -65.88
CA SER A 358 -37.41 8.48 -67.25
C SER A 358 -35.87 8.27 -67.32
N ARG A 359 -35.24 8.33 -68.52
CA ARG A 359 -33.88 7.79 -68.84
C ARG A 359 -32.95 8.75 -69.67
N PRO A 360 -31.64 8.43 -69.88
CA PRO A 360 -30.55 9.35 -70.33
C PRO A 360 -30.05 9.03 -71.79
N PRO A 361 -28.80 9.32 -72.30
CA PRO A 361 -27.61 10.11 -71.85
C PRO A 361 -26.88 10.99 -72.95
N LEU A 362 -25.64 11.47 -72.69
CA LEU A 362 -24.57 11.97 -73.63
C LEU A 362 -24.72 13.40 -74.25
N ALA A 363 -23.68 14.19 -74.64
CA ALA A 363 -22.20 14.15 -74.45
C ALA A 363 -21.42 15.46 -74.85
N ARG A 364 -20.19 15.63 -74.31
CA ARG A 364 -18.97 16.37 -74.83
C ARG A 364 -19.10 17.92 -75.04
N VAL A 365 -18.06 18.78 -75.02
CA VAL A 365 -16.81 18.86 -75.84
C VAL A 365 -15.63 19.60 -75.14
N THR A 366 -14.38 19.23 -75.49
CA THR A 366 -13.11 19.99 -75.33
C THR A 366 -12.25 19.82 -76.59
N PRO A 367 -11.31 20.75 -76.91
CA PRO A 367 -9.87 20.50 -76.68
C PRO A 367 -9.09 21.82 -76.34
N ARG A 368 -7.74 21.98 -76.28
CA ARG A 368 -6.48 21.33 -76.76
C ARG A 368 -5.31 21.90 -75.88
N HIS A 369 -4.02 21.48 -75.82
CA HIS A 369 -3.19 20.44 -76.46
C HIS A 369 -2.03 19.93 -75.54
N SER A 370 -0.78 19.83 -76.02
CA SER A 370 0.46 19.25 -75.39
C SER A 370 1.72 19.79 -76.15
N PRO A 371 3.00 19.29 -76.10
CA PRO A 371 3.62 18.11 -75.42
C PRO A 371 5.09 18.29 -74.85
N SER A 372 5.75 17.18 -74.48
CA SER A 372 7.20 17.01 -74.10
C SER A 372 8.09 16.56 -75.31
N PRO A 373 9.44 16.35 -75.22
CA PRO A 373 9.99 15.03 -74.77
C PRO A 373 11.48 14.88 -74.26
N THR A 374 11.69 13.78 -73.51
CA THR A 374 12.84 12.83 -73.30
C THR A 374 14.25 12.95 -73.96
N ARG A 375 15.35 12.74 -73.19
CA ARG A 375 16.49 11.79 -73.47
C ARG A 375 17.61 11.69 -72.37
N SER A 376 18.42 10.62 -72.45
CA SER A 376 19.63 10.26 -71.63
C SER A 376 20.95 10.46 -72.47
N PRO A 377 22.22 10.21 -72.02
CA PRO A 377 22.74 9.26 -71.00
C PRO A 377 23.98 9.69 -70.14
N SER A 378 24.64 8.68 -69.55
CA SER A 378 25.76 8.64 -68.57
C SER A 378 27.11 9.28 -68.97
N PRO A 379 28.08 9.46 -68.03
CA PRO A 379 29.12 8.43 -67.89
C PRO A 379 29.62 8.08 -66.45
N THR A 380 30.32 6.94 -66.36
CA THR A 380 31.23 6.42 -65.29
C THR A 380 32.53 5.91 -65.98
N PRO A 381 33.60 5.31 -65.36
CA PRO A 381 33.81 4.85 -63.96
C PRO A 381 35.20 5.17 -63.32
N SER A 382 35.39 4.79 -62.03
CA SER A 382 36.60 4.22 -61.35
C SER A 382 36.33 4.23 -59.82
N LEU A 383 36.51 3.20 -58.97
CA LEU A 383 37.59 2.19 -58.76
C LEU A 383 38.90 2.84 -58.22
N THR A 384 39.54 2.42 -57.10
CA THR A 384 39.40 1.20 -56.27
C THR A 384 39.84 1.41 -54.79
N ALA A 385 39.41 0.48 -53.90
CA ALA A 385 39.77 0.09 -52.50
C ALA A 385 41.16 0.47 -51.87
N PRO A 386 41.51 0.12 -50.58
CA PRO A 386 40.77 -0.65 -49.55
C PRO A 386 40.78 -0.05 -48.11
N SER A 387 40.26 -0.83 -47.14
CA SER A 387 40.09 -0.48 -45.71
C SER A 387 41.38 -0.59 -44.86
N ARG A 388 41.46 0.22 -43.79
CA ARG A 388 42.25 -0.09 -42.57
C ARG A 388 41.52 0.35 -41.29
N LYS A 389 41.29 -0.60 -40.36
CA LYS A 389 40.81 -0.31 -39.00
C LYS A 389 41.91 0.37 -38.17
N LYS A 390 41.52 1.27 -37.26
CA LYS A 390 42.28 1.61 -36.05
C LYS A 390 41.34 1.60 -34.85
N THR A 391 41.84 1.15 -33.70
CA THR A 391 41.07 0.89 -32.48
C THR A 391 41.36 1.90 -31.38
N SER A 392 40.29 2.29 -30.67
CA SER A 392 40.21 2.70 -29.26
C SER A 392 41.34 3.56 -28.63
N ALA A 393 40.94 4.71 -28.11
CA ALA A 393 41.27 5.11 -26.75
C ALA A 393 40.01 5.70 -26.10
N ALA A 394 39.61 5.21 -24.94
CA ALA A 394 38.41 5.70 -24.23
C ALA A 394 38.77 6.82 -23.25
N PRO A 395 38.01 7.93 -23.18
CA PRO A 395 38.28 8.99 -22.23
C PRO A 395 37.95 8.56 -20.79
N LYS A 396 38.85 8.90 -19.86
CA LYS A 396 38.67 8.68 -18.41
C LYS A 396 37.47 9.51 -17.90
N PRO A 397 36.57 8.94 -17.08
CA PRO A 397 35.45 9.70 -16.52
C PRO A 397 35.96 10.82 -15.61
N ALA A 398 35.44 12.03 -15.81
CA ALA A 398 35.66 13.16 -14.90
C ALA A 398 34.84 12.97 -13.60
N PRO A 399 35.29 13.50 -12.46
CA PRO A 399 34.47 13.53 -11.25
C PRO A 399 33.18 14.32 -11.52
N ALA A 400 32.05 13.82 -11.03
CA ALA A 400 30.76 14.47 -11.24
C ALA A 400 30.74 15.84 -10.54
N ALA A 401 30.37 16.89 -11.28
CA ALA A 401 30.12 18.20 -10.70
C ALA A 401 28.90 18.14 -9.75
N PRO A 402 28.87 18.93 -8.66
CA PRO A 402 27.71 18.98 -7.78
C PRO A 402 26.47 19.46 -8.56
N VAL A 403 25.36 18.74 -8.39
CA VAL A 403 24.09 19.08 -9.04
C VAL A 403 23.48 20.28 -8.33
N VAL A 404 23.81 21.49 -8.80
CA VAL A 404 23.16 22.73 -8.36
C VAL A 404 21.66 22.60 -8.59
N ALA A 405 20.85 22.87 -7.56
CA ALA A 405 19.41 22.69 -7.61
C ALA A 405 18.80 23.50 -8.77
N THR A 406 18.00 22.83 -9.61
CA THR A 406 17.62 23.40 -10.91
C THR A 406 16.60 24.53 -10.82
N SER A 407 15.86 24.61 -9.70
CA SER A 407 14.93 25.69 -9.38
C SER A 407 14.57 25.69 -7.89
N ALA A 408 14.45 26.88 -7.30
CA ALA A 408 14.02 27.09 -5.91
C ALA A 408 12.56 26.68 -5.64
N LYS A 409 11.76 26.38 -6.68
CA LYS A 409 10.42 25.81 -6.51
C LYS A 409 10.45 24.29 -6.31
N LYS A 410 11.43 23.60 -6.91
CA LYS A 410 11.42 22.14 -7.14
C LYS A 410 11.87 21.38 -5.89
N GLY A 411 10.94 20.72 -5.22
CA GLY A 411 11.20 19.81 -4.11
C GLY A 411 10.67 18.40 -4.33
N VAL A 412 10.72 17.57 -3.29
CA VAL A 412 10.26 16.18 -3.33
C VAL A 412 9.91 15.69 -1.92
N SER A 413 8.91 14.82 -1.79
CA SER A 413 8.61 14.14 -0.52
C SER A 413 9.46 12.88 -0.36
N VAL A 414 9.93 12.57 0.87
CA VAL A 414 10.88 11.46 1.08
C VAL A 414 10.56 10.61 2.31
N TRP A 415 10.73 9.30 2.16
CA TRP A 415 10.68 8.31 3.24
C TRP A 415 11.92 7.41 3.21
N LYS A 416 12.11 6.58 4.25
CA LYS A 416 13.29 5.73 4.44
C LYS A 416 13.52 4.80 3.23
N MET A 417 14.73 4.82 2.69
CA MET A 417 15.18 4.01 1.54
C MET A 417 16.71 3.87 1.58
N SER A 418 17.23 2.72 1.11
CA SER A 418 18.68 2.51 0.92
C SER A 418 19.27 3.56 -0.03
N GLY A 419 20.34 4.27 0.38
CA GLY A 419 20.97 5.29 -0.46
C GLY A 419 20.19 6.61 -0.59
N LEU A 420 19.10 6.81 0.18
CA LEU A 420 18.24 8.01 0.18
C LEU A 420 19.00 9.34 0.06
N SER A 421 19.99 9.59 0.93
CA SER A 421 20.81 10.80 0.93
C SER A 421 21.52 11.06 -0.41
N SER A 422 21.97 10.00 -1.10
CA SER A 422 22.57 10.10 -2.44
C SER A 422 21.52 10.35 -3.52
N ALA A 423 20.37 9.67 -3.47
CA ALA A 423 19.26 9.89 -4.40
C ALA A 423 18.72 11.32 -4.32
N LEU A 424 18.54 11.86 -3.10
CA LEU A 424 18.05 13.21 -2.87
C LEU A 424 19.03 14.25 -3.42
N ALA A 425 20.33 14.12 -3.13
CA ALA A 425 21.37 14.98 -3.70
C ALA A 425 21.47 14.88 -5.25
N LYS A 426 21.22 13.70 -5.84
CA LYS A 426 21.18 13.49 -7.30
C LYS A 426 19.91 14.03 -7.96
N SER A 427 18.82 14.25 -7.23
CA SER A 427 17.52 14.69 -7.78
C SER A 427 17.53 16.12 -8.31
N GLY A 428 18.44 16.97 -7.81
CA GLY A 428 18.48 18.40 -8.09
C GLY A 428 17.30 19.17 -7.48
N ALA A 429 16.60 18.61 -6.50
CA ALA A 429 15.65 19.33 -5.65
C ALA A 429 16.36 20.40 -4.81
N SER A 430 15.68 21.50 -4.51
CA SER A 430 16.11 22.58 -3.61
C SER A 430 15.53 22.48 -2.20
N TRP A 431 14.51 21.64 -2.01
CA TRP A 431 13.90 21.40 -0.69
C TRP A 431 13.20 20.03 -0.62
N TYR A 432 12.91 19.57 0.60
CA TYR A 432 12.20 18.31 0.86
C TYR A 432 11.46 18.33 2.19
N TYR A 433 10.57 17.35 2.42
CA TYR A 433 9.94 17.08 3.70
C TYR A 433 9.72 15.57 3.91
N THR A 434 9.44 15.17 5.15
CA THR A 434 9.47 13.78 5.66
C THR A 434 8.17 13.35 6.37
N TRP A 435 7.11 14.17 6.27
CA TRP A 435 5.89 14.09 7.10
C TRP A 435 6.09 14.21 8.61
N ASP A 436 7.28 14.56 9.10
CA ASP A 436 7.54 14.77 10.53
C ASP A 436 8.30 16.10 10.77
N THR A 437 8.53 16.45 12.04
CA THR A 437 9.33 17.59 12.49
C THR A 437 10.84 17.33 12.42
N HIS A 438 11.25 16.13 11.96
CA HIS A 438 12.64 15.67 11.91
C HIS A 438 12.97 14.92 10.60
N HIS A 439 14.27 14.70 10.35
CA HIS A 439 14.78 14.09 9.12
C HIS A 439 15.97 13.13 9.37
N ASP A 440 15.92 12.41 10.49
CA ASP A 440 17.05 11.62 11.01
C ASP A 440 17.57 10.59 9.99
N GLY A 441 18.89 10.52 9.88
CA GLY A 441 19.59 9.70 8.87
C GLY A 441 19.71 10.34 7.47
N ILE A 442 19.01 11.45 7.20
CA ILE A 442 19.11 12.16 5.91
C ILE A 442 20.23 13.21 6.00
N THR A 443 21.27 13.03 5.19
CA THR A 443 22.44 13.93 5.11
C THR A 443 22.55 14.49 3.69
N VAL A 444 22.29 15.78 3.52
CA VAL A 444 22.29 16.47 2.22
C VAL A 444 23.15 17.74 2.25
N PRO A 445 23.55 18.28 1.09
CA PRO A 445 24.11 19.63 1.00
C PRO A 445 23.17 20.67 1.63
N LYS A 446 23.72 21.73 2.23
CA LYS A 446 22.95 22.77 2.95
C LYS A 446 22.02 23.58 2.05
N GLU A 447 22.24 23.49 0.74
CA GLU A 447 21.46 24.09 -0.33
C GLU A 447 20.14 23.35 -0.60
N ILE A 448 19.91 22.18 0.02
CA ILE A 448 18.66 21.41 -0.04
C ILE A 448 17.93 21.56 1.31
N GLU A 449 16.98 22.49 1.38
CA GLU A 449 16.27 22.85 2.61
C GLU A 449 15.32 21.74 3.09
N PHE A 450 15.44 21.33 4.36
CA PHE A 450 14.40 20.53 5.01
C PHE A 450 13.26 21.42 5.49
N VAL A 451 12.01 21.04 5.19
CA VAL A 451 10.81 21.69 5.72
C VAL A 451 10.10 20.72 6.67
N PRO A 452 9.95 21.05 7.97
CA PRO A 452 9.25 20.21 8.93
C PRO A 452 7.73 20.21 8.71
N MET A 453 7.08 19.12 9.13
CA MET A 453 5.62 18.99 9.15
C MET A 453 5.11 18.60 10.55
N VAL A 454 4.10 19.32 11.05
CA VAL A 454 3.27 18.89 12.19
C VAL A 454 2.08 18.13 11.63
N TRP A 455 2.27 16.84 11.39
CA TRP A 455 1.38 15.99 10.60
C TRP A 455 -0.07 15.93 11.09
N GLY A 456 -0.31 15.95 12.40
CA GLY A 456 -1.64 15.85 12.99
C GLY A 456 -1.63 16.21 14.47
N SER A 457 -2.80 16.11 15.11
CA SER A 457 -3.00 16.46 16.53
C SER A 457 -1.98 15.82 17.47
N GLY A 458 -1.66 14.54 17.30
CA GLY A 458 -0.66 13.82 18.10
C GLY A 458 0.80 14.30 17.96
N SER A 459 1.11 15.13 16.95
CA SER A 459 2.42 15.80 16.80
C SER A 459 2.45 17.23 17.33
N VAL A 460 1.33 17.76 17.85
CA VAL A 460 1.31 19.06 18.54
C VAL A 460 1.80 18.88 19.97
N LYS A 461 3.13 18.84 20.12
CA LYS A 461 3.85 18.65 21.38
C LYS A 461 5.02 19.63 21.47
N THR A 462 5.33 20.12 22.66
CA THR A 462 6.36 21.16 22.90
C THR A 462 7.71 20.81 22.27
N GLU A 463 8.12 19.56 22.38
CA GLU A 463 9.41 19.05 21.88
C GLU A 463 9.43 19.04 20.35
N LYS A 464 8.36 18.53 19.72
CA LYS A 464 8.19 18.51 18.26
C LYS A 464 8.07 19.93 17.67
N LEU A 465 7.36 20.83 18.34
CA LEU A 465 7.25 22.24 17.92
C LEU A 465 8.60 22.98 18.04
N ALA A 466 9.38 22.71 19.09
CA ALA A 466 10.74 23.24 19.23
C ALA A 466 11.69 22.67 18.16
N GLN A 467 11.59 21.37 17.86
CA GLN A 467 12.36 20.71 16.80
C GLN A 467 12.02 21.29 15.43
N ALA A 468 10.73 21.43 15.09
CA ALA A 468 10.28 22.07 13.86
C ALA A 468 10.78 23.51 13.74
N LYS A 469 10.70 24.30 14.82
CA LYS A 469 11.22 25.68 14.90
C LYS A 469 12.73 25.76 14.64
N SER A 470 13.50 24.73 15.01
CA SER A 470 14.94 24.66 14.76
C SER A 470 15.32 24.29 13.32
N ALA A 471 14.41 23.63 12.58
CA ALA A 471 14.70 23.09 11.25
C ALA A 471 14.76 24.16 10.13
N GLY A 472 13.96 25.22 10.22
CA GLY A 472 13.94 26.26 9.18
C GLY A 472 12.83 27.32 9.33
N PRO A 473 12.74 28.28 8.40
CA PRO A 473 11.78 29.40 8.47
C PRO A 473 10.35 29.04 8.02
N TYR A 474 10.10 27.80 7.57
CA TYR A 474 8.83 27.32 7.04
C TYR A 474 8.29 26.14 7.87
N LEU A 475 6.96 26.04 7.97
CA LEU A 475 6.26 24.96 8.65
C LEU A 475 5.09 24.47 7.80
N LEU A 476 5.04 23.16 7.53
CA LEU A 476 3.84 22.49 7.05
C LEU A 476 2.99 22.06 8.27
N SER A 477 1.68 22.24 8.17
CA SER A 477 0.73 21.82 9.22
C SER A 477 0.05 20.49 8.83
N PHE A 478 -1.18 20.27 9.29
CA PHE A 478 -1.79 18.95 9.32
C PHE A 478 -2.00 18.34 7.93
N ASN A 479 -1.72 17.03 7.81
CA ASN A 479 -1.70 16.27 6.57
C ASN A 479 -3.04 15.54 6.35
N GLU A 480 -3.75 15.91 5.29
CA GLU A 480 -5.06 15.36 4.91
C GLU A 480 -6.04 15.21 6.10
N PRO A 481 -6.31 16.29 6.87
CA PRO A 481 -7.20 16.23 8.03
C PRO A 481 -8.66 15.93 7.67
N ASP A 482 -9.02 16.04 6.38
CA ASP A 482 -10.25 15.61 5.75
C ASP A 482 -10.35 14.09 5.51
N MET A 483 -9.23 13.36 5.60
CA MET A 483 -9.16 11.92 5.42
C MET A 483 -9.10 11.15 6.76
N PRO A 484 -10.01 10.18 7.00
CA PRO A 484 -9.96 9.32 8.19
C PRO A 484 -8.70 8.45 8.33
N ALA A 485 -7.94 8.31 7.24
CA ALA A 485 -6.70 7.52 7.14
C ALA A 485 -5.42 8.27 7.54
N GLN A 486 -5.55 9.59 7.77
CA GLN A 486 -4.46 10.55 7.83
C GLN A 486 -4.60 11.32 9.16
N ALA A 487 -4.39 12.64 9.19
CA ALA A 487 -4.52 13.40 10.44
C ALA A 487 -5.93 13.29 11.07
N ASN A 488 -6.98 13.07 10.27
CA ASN A 488 -8.36 12.81 10.70
C ASN A 488 -8.87 13.82 11.76
N MET A 489 -8.80 15.12 11.42
CA MET A 489 -9.08 16.21 12.37
C MET A 489 -10.34 16.98 11.98
N PRO A 490 -11.34 17.12 12.86
CA PRO A 490 -12.38 18.12 12.71
C PRO A 490 -11.78 19.53 12.58
N VAL A 491 -12.40 20.38 11.76
CA VAL A 491 -11.93 21.76 11.50
C VAL A 491 -11.71 22.55 12.81
N GLU A 492 -12.63 22.42 13.78
CA GLU A 492 -12.51 23.10 15.08
C GLU A 492 -11.34 22.58 15.94
N GLN A 493 -10.91 21.32 15.77
CA GLN A 493 -9.71 20.79 16.44
C GLN A 493 -8.42 21.33 15.81
N ALA A 494 -8.39 21.44 14.48
CA ALA A 494 -7.27 22.08 13.79
C ALA A 494 -7.15 23.58 14.16
N LEU A 495 -8.27 24.26 14.36
CA LEU A 495 -8.32 25.66 14.78
C LEU A 495 -7.97 25.84 16.26
N SER A 496 -8.39 24.95 17.17
CA SER A 496 -8.02 25.06 18.59
C SER A 496 -6.54 24.78 18.87
N LEU A 497 -5.90 23.94 18.04
CA LEU A 497 -4.46 23.67 18.11
C LEU A 497 -3.60 24.73 17.38
N TRP A 498 -4.19 25.53 16.48
CA TRP A 498 -3.46 26.47 15.62
C TRP A 498 -2.54 27.47 16.35
N PRO A 499 -2.91 28.05 17.52
CA PRO A 499 -2.04 28.97 18.25
C PRO A 499 -0.67 28.37 18.60
N GLN A 500 -0.61 27.09 18.97
CA GLN A 500 0.64 26.40 19.34
C GLN A 500 1.59 26.27 18.13
N LEU A 501 1.05 26.12 16.92
CA LEU A 501 1.84 26.13 15.69
C LEU A 501 2.28 27.56 15.32
N LEU A 502 1.50 28.60 15.68
CA LEU A 502 1.88 30.01 15.48
C LEU A 502 3.01 30.47 16.40
N GLU A 503 3.12 29.94 17.62
CA GLU A 503 4.21 30.19 18.58
C GLU A 503 5.61 29.76 18.07
N THR A 504 5.66 28.90 17.05
CA THR A 504 6.91 28.62 16.32
C THR A 504 7.51 29.89 15.69
N GLY A 505 6.68 30.86 15.30
CA GLY A 505 7.09 32.04 14.53
C GLY A 505 7.45 31.75 13.06
N GLN A 506 7.34 30.50 12.61
CA GLN A 506 7.63 30.10 11.23
C GLN A 506 6.55 30.62 10.27
N LYS A 507 6.84 30.64 8.95
CA LYS A 507 5.83 30.82 7.90
C LYS A 507 5.03 29.54 7.79
N ILE A 508 3.74 29.59 8.11
CA ILE A 508 2.89 28.40 8.23
C ILE A 508 2.00 28.22 7.01
N GLY A 509 2.08 27.03 6.42
CA GLY A 509 1.15 26.59 5.39
C GLY A 509 -0.17 26.11 6.01
N SER A 510 -1.29 26.32 5.32
CA SER A 510 -2.58 25.71 5.68
C SER A 510 -2.44 24.19 5.84
N PRO A 511 -3.38 23.52 6.53
CA PRO A 511 -3.50 22.08 6.44
C PRO A 511 -3.65 21.64 4.98
N ALA A 512 -3.02 20.54 4.62
CA ALA A 512 -2.94 20.02 3.26
C ALA A 512 -4.09 19.05 3.04
N VAL A 513 -5.23 19.53 2.52
CA VAL A 513 -6.40 18.66 2.29
C VAL A 513 -6.20 17.74 1.08
N ALA A 514 -6.73 16.52 1.17
CA ALA A 514 -6.63 15.51 0.11
C ALA A 514 -7.43 15.89 -1.14
N PHE A 515 -8.57 16.55 -0.97
CA PHE A 515 -9.46 16.98 -2.05
C PHE A 515 -10.19 18.29 -1.76
N ASP A 516 -10.83 18.86 -2.78
CA ASP A 516 -11.82 19.94 -2.68
C ASP A 516 -11.39 21.21 -1.92
N ALA A 517 -10.08 21.51 -1.96
CA ALA A 517 -9.52 22.75 -1.39
C ALA A 517 -10.20 24.03 -1.90
N ASP A 518 -10.71 24.04 -3.13
CA ASP A 518 -11.42 25.15 -3.75
C ASP A 518 -12.86 25.34 -3.25
N LYS A 519 -13.46 24.37 -2.55
CA LYS A 519 -14.87 24.41 -2.14
C LYS A 519 -15.07 25.30 -0.90
N PRO A 520 -16.13 26.12 -0.85
CA PRO A 520 -16.39 27.03 0.27
C PRO A 520 -16.80 26.31 1.55
N ASP A 521 -17.57 25.25 1.39
CA ASP A 521 -18.13 24.35 2.38
C ASP A 521 -17.22 23.13 2.67
N GLY A 522 -16.21 22.89 1.82
CA GLY A 522 -15.16 21.88 2.02
C GLY A 522 -14.29 22.15 3.25
N TRP A 523 -13.48 21.16 3.65
CA TRP A 523 -12.69 21.22 4.89
C TRP A 523 -11.81 22.46 4.97
N LEU A 524 -11.03 22.75 3.92
CA LEU A 524 -10.17 23.93 3.86
C LEU A 524 -10.99 25.24 3.82
N GLY A 525 -12.12 25.28 3.12
CA GLY A 525 -12.99 26.45 3.06
C GLY A 525 -13.51 26.86 4.45
N ARG A 526 -13.96 25.87 5.23
CA ARG A 526 -14.37 26.05 6.63
C ARG A 526 -13.20 26.44 7.53
N PHE A 527 -12.05 25.78 7.40
CA PHE A 527 -10.84 26.10 8.18
C PHE A 527 -10.35 27.53 7.93
N MET A 528 -10.23 27.95 6.67
CA MET A 528 -9.76 29.29 6.32
C MET A 528 -10.72 30.37 6.82
N SER A 529 -12.03 30.15 6.75
CA SER A 529 -13.02 31.06 7.35
C SER A 529 -12.93 31.10 8.87
N GLY A 530 -12.83 29.94 9.52
CA GLY A 530 -12.67 29.84 10.98
C GLY A 530 -11.35 30.40 11.50
N ALA A 531 -10.30 30.44 10.68
CA ALA A 531 -9.03 31.10 10.97
C ALA A 531 -9.13 32.62 10.81
N GLU A 532 -9.76 33.11 9.73
CA GLU A 532 -10.02 34.54 9.49
C GLU A 532 -10.87 35.15 10.63
N GLN A 533 -11.95 34.48 11.03
CA GLN A 533 -12.80 34.88 12.17
C GLN A 533 -12.04 34.95 13.50
N ARG A 534 -10.95 34.19 13.66
CA ARG A 534 -10.08 34.17 14.84
C ARG A 534 -8.83 35.05 14.69
N ASN A 535 -8.71 35.80 13.59
CA ASN A 535 -7.54 36.61 13.21
C ASN A 535 -6.23 35.79 13.21
N TYR A 536 -6.29 34.52 12.80
CA TYR A 536 -5.14 33.63 12.73
C TYR A 536 -4.37 33.79 11.42
N ARG A 537 -3.04 33.80 11.53
CA ARG A 537 -2.14 33.82 10.38
C ARG A 537 -2.13 32.47 9.67
N VAL A 538 -2.22 32.53 8.34
CA VAL A 538 -1.93 31.44 7.39
C VAL A 538 -1.17 32.09 6.23
N ASP A 539 0.09 31.75 6.02
CA ASP A 539 0.98 32.48 5.10
C ASP A 539 0.82 32.00 3.64
N PHE A 540 0.58 30.69 3.45
CA PHE A 540 0.39 30.06 2.15
C PHE A 540 -0.62 28.90 2.24
N ILE A 541 -1.19 28.49 1.11
CA ILE A 541 -2.08 27.33 1.02
C ILE A 541 -1.27 26.12 0.56
N VAL A 542 -1.50 24.98 1.19
CA VAL A 542 -0.87 23.69 0.88
C VAL A 542 -1.89 22.79 0.18
N LEU A 543 -1.47 22.13 -0.90
CA LEU A 543 -2.33 21.29 -1.75
C LEU A 543 -1.70 19.95 -2.05
N HIS A 544 -2.52 18.89 -2.03
CA HIS A 544 -2.25 17.60 -2.66
C HIS A 544 -3.07 17.47 -3.96
N TRP A 545 -2.58 16.70 -4.94
CA TRP A 545 -3.35 16.37 -6.16
C TRP A 545 -2.88 15.07 -6.82
N TYR A 546 -3.80 14.14 -7.06
CA TYR A 546 -3.50 12.87 -7.73
C TYR A 546 -4.37 12.67 -8.98
N GLY A 547 -3.71 12.55 -10.13
CA GLY A 547 -4.38 12.51 -11.45
C GLY A 547 -4.74 11.09 -11.90
N HIS A 548 -6.03 10.83 -12.09
CA HIS A 548 -6.54 9.54 -12.60
C HIS A 548 -6.57 9.44 -14.15
N ASP A 549 -6.62 10.58 -14.85
CA ASP A 549 -6.57 10.65 -16.31
C ASP A 549 -5.11 10.67 -16.78
N PHE A 550 -4.61 9.54 -17.26
CA PHE A 550 -3.20 9.39 -17.64
C PHE A 550 -2.85 9.97 -19.03
N ARG A 551 -3.69 10.86 -19.58
CA ARG A 551 -3.41 11.64 -20.79
C ARG A 551 -2.76 12.97 -20.38
N THR A 552 -1.45 13.08 -20.57
CA THR A 552 -0.61 14.21 -20.12
C THR A 552 -1.24 15.61 -20.24
N ALA A 553 -1.83 15.93 -21.40
CA ALA A 553 -2.43 17.24 -21.63
C ALA A 553 -3.70 17.49 -20.77
N ALA A 554 -4.53 16.46 -20.58
CA ALA A 554 -5.73 16.55 -19.75
C ALA A 554 -5.36 16.66 -18.26
N ALA A 555 -4.43 15.82 -17.79
CA ALA A 555 -3.92 15.87 -16.42
C ALA A 555 -3.30 17.22 -16.05
N VAL A 556 -2.45 17.79 -16.91
CA VAL A 556 -1.84 19.11 -16.66
C VAL A 556 -2.91 20.21 -16.69
N GLY A 557 -3.94 20.09 -17.53
CA GLY A 557 -5.10 20.98 -17.51
C GLY A 557 -5.89 20.91 -16.19
N GLN A 558 -6.21 19.70 -15.73
CA GLN A 558 -6.93 19.44 -14.48
C GLN A 558 -6.17 19.99 -13.25
N LEU A 559 -4.89 19.65 -13.12
CA LEU A 559 -4.02 20.16 -12.05
C LEU A 559 -3.94 21.70 -12.08
N ARG A 560 -3.76 22.29 -13.26
CA ARG A 560 -3.71 23.74 -13.43
C ARG A 560 -5.01 24.41 -12.98
N SER A 561 -6.17 23.90 -13.42
CA SER A 561 -7.48 24.45 -13.06
C SER A 561 -7.74 24.37 -11.56
N TYR A 562 -7.35 23.27 -10.90
CA TYR A 562 -7.47 23.11 -9.44
C TYR A 562 -6.64 24.15 -8.69
N ILE A 563 -5.36 24.28 -9.03
CA ILE A 563 -4.46 25.28 -8.44
C ILE A 563 -4.98 26.71 -8.69
N GLN A 564 -5.51 26.99 -9.88
CA GLN A 564 -6.12 28.28 -10.21
C GLN A 564 -7.33 28.59 -9.34
N ALA A 565 -8.27 27.65 -9.19
CA ALA A 565 -9.48 27.84 -8.38
C ALA A 565 -9.14 28.11 -6.89
N VAL A 566 -8.19 27.36 -6.33
CA VAL A 566 -7.70 27.58 -4.95
C VAL A 566 -7.06 28.96 -4.80
N HIS A 567 -6.18 29.35 -5.73
CA HIS A 567 -5.52 30.66 -5.69
C HIS A 567 -6.51 31.82 -5.86
N GLU A 568 -7.47 31.68 -6.78
CA GLU A 568 -8.51 32.68 -7.02
C GLU A 568 -9.48 32.83 -5.84
N ARG A 569 -9.65 31.76 -5.05
CA ARG A 569 -10.43 31.75 -3.81
C ARG A 569 -9.70 32.42 -2.64
N TYR A 570 -8.50 31.97 -2.29
CA TYR A 570 -7.82 32.41 -1.05
C TYR A 570 -6.80 33.55 -1.23
N ARG A 571 -6.42 33.88 -2.48
CA ARG A 571 -5.46 34.96 -2.83
C ARG A 571 -4.13 34.90 -2.06
N LYS A 572 -3.71 33.69 -1.69
CA LYS A 572 -2.47 33.36 -0.98
C LYS A 572 -1.55 32.52 -1.88
N PRO A 573 -0.22 32.56 -1.68
CA PRO A 573 0.70 31.69 -2.41
C PRO A 573 0.36 30.21 -2.24
N ILE A 574 0.68 29.40 -3.26
CA ILE A 574 0.40 27.96 -3.28
C ILE A 574 1.70 27.16 -3.15
N TRP A 575 1.66 26.13 -2.30
CA TRP A 575 2.63 25.05 -2.24
C TRP A 575 1.91 23.74 -2.59
N LEU A 576 2.37 23.04 -3.63
CA LEU A 576 1.84 21.72 -4.03
C LEU A 576 2.74 20.64 -3.40
N THR A 577 2.48 20.22 -2.16
CA THR A 577 3.38 19.32 -1.40
C THR A 577 3.37 17.89 -1.92
N GLU A 578 2.24 17.43 -2.49
CA GLU A 578 2.14 16.12 -3.11
C GLU A 578 1.46 16.21 -4.46
N TYR A 579 2.10 15.66 -5.48
CA TYR A 579 1.40 15.32 -6.71
C TYR A 579 2.08 14.20 -7.50
N ALA A 580 1.25 13.44 -8.21
CA ALA A 580 1.62 12.43 -9.22
C ALA A 580 0.42 12.14 -10.14
N LEU A 581 0.60 11.32 -11.18
CA LEU A 581 -0.53 10.51 -11.68
C LEU A 581 -0.64 9.26 -10.83
N THR A 582 -1.77 9.13 -10.13
CA THR A 582 -2.20 7.93 -9.44
C THR A 582 -3.72 7.96 -9.44
N ASP A 583 -4.33 6.87 -9.89
CA ASP A 583 -5.77 6.68 -9.83
C ASP A 583 -6.09 5.85 -8.59
N PHE A 584 -6.90 6.39 -7.68
CA PHE A 584 -7.37 5.71 -6.48
C PHE A 584 -8.84 5.26 -6.57
N SER A 585 -9.52 5.52 -7.71
CA SER A 585 -10.96 5.31 -7.86
C SER A 585 -11.40 3.84 -7.85
N ASN A 586 -10.46 2.91 -8.09
CA ASN A 586 -10.70 1.46 -8.21
C ASN A 586 -9.52 0.69 -7.62
N GLY A 587 -9.07 1.10 -6.43
CA GLY A 587 -7.77 0.74 -5.86
C GLY A 587 -6.64 1.55 -6.49
N THR A 588 -5.41 1.36 -6.01
CA THR A 588 -4.24 2.12 -6.49
C THR A 588 -3.77 1.63 -7.86
N ARG A 589 -3.98 2.45 -8.89
CA ARG A 589 -3.53 2.21 -10.26
C ARG A 589 -2.56 3.32 -10.70
N TYR A 590 -1.40 2.91 -11.20
CA TYR A 590 -0.39 3.80 -11.76
C TYR A 590 -0.44 3.84 -13.30
N PRO A 591 0.04 4.93 -13.94
CA PRO A 591 0.31 4.95 -15.37
C PRO A 591 1.54 4.12 -15.73
N SER A 592 1.86 4.01 -17.02
CA SER A 592 3.21 3.59 -17.44
C SER A 592 4.27 4.66 -17.12
N ASP A 593 5.52 4.25 -16.89
CA ASP A 593 6.70 5.12 -16.75
C ASP A 593 6.76 6.26 -17.78
N ALA A 594 6.45 5.95 -19.04
CA ALA A 594 6.50 6.91 -20.14
C ALA A 594 5.44 8.02 -19.97
N GLN A 595 4.23 7.66 -19.52
CA GLN A 595 3.17 8.62 -19.20
C GLN A 595 3.50 9.42 -17.94
N GLN A 596 4.05 8.78 -16.90
CA GLN A 596 4.44 9.43 -15.64
C GLN A 596 5.55 10.47 -15.89
N ALA A 597 6.61 10.09 -16.62
CA ALA A 597 7.70 10.99 -17.00
C ALA A 597 7.25 12.12 -17.94
N ALA A 598 6.33 11.83 -18.88
CA ALA A 598 5.74 12.86 -19.74
C ALA A 598 4.88 13.85 -18.95
N PHE A 599 4.08 13.37 -18.00
CA PHE A 599 3.31 14.22 -17.09
C PHE A 599 4.22 15.06 -16.20
N LEU A 600 5.26 14.50 -15.60
CA LEU A 600 6.23 15.27 -14.80
C LEU A 600 6.89 16.37 -15.65
N THR A 601 7.35 16.03 -16.86
CA THR A 601 7.98 16.99 -17.80
C THR A 601 7.05 18.13 -18.22
N ALA A 602 5.74 17.89 -18.31
CA ALA A 602 4.75 18.90 -18.71
C ALA A 602 4.21 19.71 -17.51
N SER A 603 3.96 19.05 -16.38
CA SER A 603 3.48 19.68 -15.14
C SER A 603 4.52 20.62 -14.52
N THR A 604 5.79 20.23 -14.46
CA THR A 604 6.87 21.09 -13.92
C THR A 604 7.00 22.41 -14.70
N LYS A 605 6.92 22.36 -16.04
CA LYS A 605 6.88 23.55 -16.91
C LYS A 605 5.65 24.43 -16.65
N MET A 606 4.49 23.80 -16.43
CA MET A 606 3.26 24.51 -16.08
C MET A 606 3.40 25.19 -14.70
N LEU A 607 3.86 24.48 -13.67
CA LEU A 607 4.07 24.99 -12.31
C LEU A 607 5.15 26.09 -12.23
N ALA A 608 6.18 26.02 -13.08
CA ALA A 608 7.14 27.10 -13.27
C ALA A 608 6.45 28.38 -13.79
N SER A 609 5.54 28.26 -14.76
CA SER A 609 4.82 29.40 -15.36
C SER A 609 3.81 30.09 -14.43
N LEU A 610 3.37 29.45 -13.33
CA LEU A 610 2.42 30.04 -12.38
C LEU A 610 3.17 30.87 -11.30
N PRO A 611 3.03 32.21 -11.25
CA PRO A 611 3.83 33.06 -10.36
C PRO A 611 3.45 32.89 -8.87
N TYR A 612 2.21 32.52 -8.58
CA TYR A 612 1.71 32.26 -7.23
C TYR A 612 2.04 30.86 -6.69
N VAL A 613 2.44 29.90 -7.55
CA VAL A 613 3.01 28.63 -7.08
C VAL A 613 4.45 28.91 -6.65
N GLN A 614 4.70 28.91 -5.34
CA GLN A 614 6.03 29.14 -4.78
C GLN A 614 6.86 27.88 -4.77
N ARG A 615 6.26 26.73 -4.44
CA ARG A 615 6.93 25.44 -4.36
C ARG A 615 6.04 24.30 -4.84
N TYR A 616 6.67 23.22 -5.31
CA TYR A 616 6.02 21.96 -5.58
C TYR A 616 6.94 20.80 -5.18
N ALA A 617 6.37 19.71 -4.67
CA ALA A 617 7.07 18.48 -4.37
C ALA A 617 6.38 17.30 -5.05
N TRP A 618 7.16 16.50 -5.77
CA TRP A 618 6.68 15.26 -6.38
C TRP A 618 6.52 14.18 -5.31
N PHE A 619 5.45 13.38 -5.40
CA PHE A 619 5.22 12.23 -4.53
C PHE A 619 5.66 10.93 -5.22
N GLY A 620 6.76 10.28 -4.82
CA GLY A 620 7.82 10.71 -3.90
C GLY A 620 9.19 10.39 -4.46
N LEU A 621 10.26 10.64 -3.72
CA LEU A 621 11.61 10.29 -4.16
C LEU A 621 11.80 8.77 -4.32
N PRO A 622 11.38 7.91 -3.38
CA PRO A 622 11.60 6.47 -3.52
C PRO A 622 10.62 5.79 -4.48
N ALA A 623 11.15 4.89 -5.31
CA ALA A 623 10.40 3.94 -6.11
C ALA A 623 10.36 2.57 -5.43
N SER A 624 9.36 1.77 -5.78
CA SER A 624 9.40 0.32 -5.50
C SER A 624 10.27 -0.38 -6.56
N ASP A 625 11.02 -1.38 -6.12
CA ASP A 625 11.86 -2.21 -7.00
C ASP A 625 11.09 -3.40 -7.60
N THR A 626 9.87 -3.68 -7.11
CA THR A 626 9.03 -4.81 -7.53
C THR A 626 7.63 -4.44 -8.01
N GLU A 627 7.11 -3.28 -7.61
CA GLU A 627 5.73 -2.84 -7.90
C GLU A 627 5.69 -1.54 -8.72
N PRO A 628 4.66 -1.32 -9.56
CA PRO A 628 4.42 -0.02 -10.17
C PRO A 628 4.31 1.08 -9.09
N SER A 629 4.98 2.21 -9.32
CA SER A 629 4.98 3.34 -8.39
C SER A 629 5.24 4.67 -9.10
N SER A 630 4.98 5.79 -8.43
CA SER A 630 5.31 7.14 -8.93
C SER A 630 6.77 7.54 -8.68
N GLY A 631 7.60 6.69 -8.08
CA GLY A 631 8.89 7.05 -7.52
C GLY A 631 9.96 7.51 -8.52
N LEU A 632 10.96 8.23 -8.00
CA LEU A 632 12.04 8.82 -8.79
C LEU A 632 13.34 7.99 -8.77
N PHE A 633 13.65 7.28 -7.69
CA PHE A 633 14.88 6.50 -7.53
C PHE A 633 14.65 5.15 -6.85
N HIS A 634 15.38 4.12 -7.30
CA HIS A 634 15.42 2.78 -6.73
C HIS A 634 16.36 2.67 -5.51
N GLY A 635 16.23 1.60 -4.71
CA GLY A 635 17.04 1.37 -3.50
C GLY A 635 18.55 1.16 -3.75
N ASN A 636 18.95 0.97 -5.00
CA ASN A 636 20.36 0.93 -5.45
C ASN A 636 20.91 2.32 -5.85
N GLY A 637 20.06 3.35 -5.91
CA GLY A 637 20.41 4.71 -6.32
C GLY A 637 20.26 5.03 -7.81
N ASP A 638 19.69 4.13 -8.62
CA ASP A 638 19.34 4.38 -10.02
C ASP A 638 18.05 5.23 -10.14
N ALA A 639 18.03 6.17 -11.09
CA ALA A 639 16.85 6.99 -11.37
C ALA A 639 15.87 6.25 -12.30
N THR A 640 14.57 6.28 -11.99
CA THR A 640 13.49 5.81 -12.88
C THR A 640 13.40 6.69 -14.13
N LEU A 641 12.55 6.35 -15.12
CA LEU A 641 12.30 7.27 -16.25
C LEU A 641 11.72 8.61 -15.76
N THR A 642 10.84 8.55 -14.76
CA THR A 642 10.27 9.70 -14.03
C THR A 642 11.36 10.46 -13.27
N GLY A 643 12.29 9.77 -12.61
CA GLY A 643 13.46 10.36 -11.95
C GLY A 643 14.34 11.17 -12.90
N ARG A 644 14.65 10.62 -14.08
CA ARG A 644 15.43 11.33 -15.11
C ARG A 644 14.70 12.56 -15.65
N ALA A 645 13.37 12.50 -15.78
CA ALA A 645 12.56 13.67 -16.12
C ALA A 645 12.59 14.75 -15.01
N PHE A 646 12.55 14.35 -13.73
CA PHE A 646 12.65 15.27 -12.60
C PHE A 646 14.03 15.93 -12.47
N GLN A 647 15.10 15.18 -12.73
CA GLN A 647 16.47 15.73 -12.82
C GLN A 647 16.59 16.78 -13.94
N ALA A 648 15.97 16.52 -15.10
CA ALA A 648 15.99 17.42 -16.25
C ALA A 648 15.08 18.67 -16.10
N ALA A 649 14.08 18.62 -15.22
CA ALA A 649 13.16 19.74 -14.96
C ALA A 649 13.88 20.95 -14.36
N ARG A 650 13.47 22.15 -14.79
CA ARG A 650 13.92 23.47 -14.33
C ARG A 650 12.68 24.32 -14.06
#